data_AF-A0A3Q3ECU0-F1
#
_entry.id   AF-A0A3Q3ECU0-F1
#
_cell.length_a   1.000
_cell.length_b   1.000
_cell.length_c   1.000
_cell.angle_alpha   90.00
_cell.angle_beta   90.00
_cell.angle_gamma   90.00
#
_symmetry.space_group_name_H-M   'P 1'
#
loop_
_entity.id
_entity.type
_entity.pdbx_description
1 polymer ?
#
loop_
_entity_poly.entity_id
_entity_poly.type
_entity_poly.pdbx_seq_one_letter_code
_entity_poly.pdbx_strand_id
1 'polypeptide(L)'
;MFSLSELVPLNQHQNRSKLLKPWWEVFMDYLVVLMLMASVLACTEQLSRDRVVCIPLDPLFTTNTSDPSPTPGGDKSVSVSVSVQVCYHEALPLCSRFFPYMALLQSLVLVASGSFWLHFPHTSARIEHFLAILAKCCESPWTSQALSHAVHLSPFKPSVKVENPRQVISLDRSDGEQARALFERVRKFRSHCEISDVIYKVYLAQTIFKLLMVTLIVGYTIPLLSSFTFTHTCHPEEQALVGYATFECIHVISSLMRKLLVAYLSLLGLYSLLNLYTLCWILHSSLRQYSFHSLKDLRSLIDVPDLRNDLAFLLHMLDQYDPLLAQRLSVFLSPVSESRLLEESLERRWGEEKLHAMTTVDADGGSRLQLVALPRLPPALFTLSQLHVLKLELITDARFTAQVANMAALRELHLYHCTAAVDPGALRVLQERLEVLHLTFTQASEIPSWVLSLHSLHELHLCGRLSSDGGVGRGWALGSLRQLHHLRMLAVRGRLQRIPGELCEVAGSVARLEIYNEGTRLLVLTGLKRMVDLTELLLQDCQLERLPSALLALSNLRTLDLQHNNMRTLEELVGVLRGLELLDLSNNQLRSLPPALFSLRRLRRLLLAGNLLKELPAEVKTLQLLTELDLSGNRLESLPSELFSSCVELRILNVAHNSLSSLPGGIAASGHLSRLDLRSNSLEELPAELGCCSGLHGGGLLVEEWLFLSLPPQLARFNQEQASSDHPVIFHLFVYI
;
A
#
# COMPACT_ATOMS: atom_id res chain seq x y z
N MET A 1 -11.21 56.67 -20.52
CA MET A 1 -12.35 55.95 -19.92
C MET A 1 -11.97 54.49 -19.85
N PHE A 2 -11.62 53.97 -18.66
CA PHE A 2 -11.52 52.52 -18.46
C PHE A 2 -12.89 52.04 -18.02
N SER A 3 -13.56 51.24 -18.85
CA SER A 3 -14.88 50.72 -18.54
C SER A 3 -14.77 49.55 -17.56
N LEU A 4 -15.49 49.65 -16.44
CA LEU A 4 -15.71 48.60 -15.43
C LEU A 4 -16.21 47.24 -15.99
N SER A 5 -16.57 47.19 -17.27
CA SER A 5 -17.05 46.00 -17.98
C SER A 5 -15.95 44.97 -18.32
N GLU A 6 -14.65 45.32 -18.27
CA GLU A 6 -13.56 44.34 -18.54
C GLU A 6 -13.20 43.45 -17.33
N LEU A 7 -13.79 43.69 -16.16
CA LEU A 7 -13.59 42.87 -14.94
C LEU A 7 -14.53 41.65 -14.83
N VAL A 8 -15.44 41.48 -15.78
CA VAL A 8 -16.44 40.39 -15.77
C VAL A 8 -15.86 38.97 -15.97
N PRO A 9 -14.78 38.71 -16.74
CA PRO A 9 -14.26 37.35 -16.90
C PRO A 9 -13.53 36.82 -15.64
N LEU A 10 -13.14 37.68 -14.69
CA LEU A 10 -12.52 37.28 -13.41
C LEU A 10 -13.52 36.64 -12.43
N ASN A 11 -14.83 36.81 -12.64
CA ASN A 11 -15.86 36.48 -11.64
C ASN A 11 -16.14 34.96 -11.48
N GLN A 12 -15.78 34.11 -12.47
CA GLN A 12 -15.98 32.65 -12.35
C GLN A 12 -14.88 31.92 -11.56
N HIS A 13 -13.60 32.27 -11.76
CA HIS A 13 -12.48 31.72 -10.95
C HIS A 13 -12.55 32.21 -9.49
N GLN A 14 -13.06 33.43 -9.29
CA GLN A 14 -13.09 34.14 -8.00
C GLN A 14 -14.13 33.58 -7.01
N ASN A 15 -15.07 32.73 -7.42
CA ASN A 15 -16.08 32.18 -6.51
C ASN A 15 -15.57 31.05 -5.60
N ARG A 16 -14.58 30.26 -6.03
CA ARG A 16 -14.00 29.18 -5.20
C ARG A 16 -12.87 29.67 -4.29
N SER A 17 -12.08 30.64 -4.74
CA SER A 17 -10.99 31.23 -3.95
C SER A 17 -11.47 32.12 -2.79
N LYS A 18 -12.74 32.55 -2.80
CA LYS A 18 -13.38 33.29 -1.69
C LYS A 18 -13.39 32.50 -0.37
N LEU A 19 -13.42 31.16 -0.44
CA LEU A 19 -13.40 30.29 0.75
C LEU A 19 -12.13 30.41 1.58
N LEU A 20 -11.03 30.92 0.99
CA LEU A 20 -9.75 31.12 1.66
C LEU A 20 -9.49 32.58 2.06
N LYS A 21 -10.44 33.49 1.82
CA LYS A 21 -10.31 34.91 2.18
C LYS A 21 -10.98 35.18 3.53
N PRO A 22 -10.21 35.48 4.58
CA PRO A 22 -10.78 35.90 5.86
C PRO A 22 -11.41 37.29 5.77
N TRP A 23 -12.19 37.66 6.78
CA TRP A 23 -12.94 38.91 6.80
C TRP A 23 -12.07 40.17 6.60
N TRP A 24 -10.82 40.16 7.11
CA TRP A 24 -9.91 41.31 6.98
C TRP A 24 -9.41 41.52 5.55
N GLU A 25 -9.18 40.46 4.78
CA GLU A 25 -8.78 40.59 3.37
C GLU A 25 -9.92 41.09 2.51
N VAL A 26 -11.13 40.58 2.75
CA VAL A 26 -12.34 41.08 2.10
C VAL A 26 -12.52 42.57 2.39
N PHE A 27 -12.34 42.99 3.64
CA PHE A 27 -12.44 44.40 4.00
C PHE A 27 -11.35 45.26 3.37
N MET A 28 -10.10 44.78 3.31
CA MET A 28 -9.02 45.45 2.59
C MET A 28 -9.30 45.62 1.10
N ASP A 29 -9.87 44.61 0.42
CA ASP A 29 -10.24 44.72 -0.99
C ASP A 29 -11.22 45.89 -1.21
N TYR A 30 -12.22 46.05 -0.34
CA TYR A 30 -13.16 47.18 -0.40
C TYR A 30 -12.48 48.53 -0.12
N LEU A 31 -11.54 48.60 0.83
CA LEU A 31 -10.78 49.84 1.09
C LEU A 31 -9.95 50.26 -0.11
N VAL A 32 -9.29 49.31 -0.78
CA VAL A 32 -8.52 49.60 -1.99
C VAL A 32 -9.43 50.06 -3.13
N VAL A 33 -10.63 49.49 -3.27
CA VAL A 33 -11.63 49.98 -4.24
C VAL A 33 -12.06 51.41 -3.92
N LEU A 34 -12.29 51.77 -2.65
CA LEU A 34 -12.60 53.14 -2.25
C LEU A 34 -11.44 54.11 -2.54
N MET A 35 -10.20 53.68 -2.28
CA MET A 35 -8.99 54.44 -2.62
C MET A 35 -8.86 54.65 -4.14
N LEU A 36 -9.14 53.61 -4.93
CA LEU A 36 -9.16 53.68 -6.38
C LEU A 36 -10.23 54.69 -6.86
N MET A 37 -11.45 54.61 -6.33
CA MET A 37 -12.52 55.57 -6.63
C MET A 37 -12.13 57.00 -6.30
N ALA A 38 -11.51 57.24 -5.14
CA ALA A 38 -11.01 58.57 -4.76
C ALA A 38 -9.91 59.07 -5.72
N SER A 39 -8.99 58.20 -6.13
CA SER A 39 -7.92 58.55 -7.08
C SER A 39 -8.44 58.83 -8.49
N VAL A 40 -9.44 58.07 -8.97
CA VAL A 40 -10.10 58.31 -10.26
C VAL A 40 -10.88 59.62 -10.22
N LEU A 41 -11.62 59.89 -9.13
CA LEU A 41 -12.32 61.15 -8.94
C LEU A 41 -11.33 62.34 -8.97
N ALA A 42 -10.21 62.23 -8.25
CA ALA A 42 -9.14 63.22 -8.31
C ALA A 42 -8.60 63.39 -9.74
N CYS A 43 -8.33 62.31 -10.47
CA CYS A 43 -7.87 62.40 -11.86
C CYS A 43 -8.90 63.09 -12.76
N THR A 44 -10.20 62.81 -12.59
CA THR A 44 -11.26 63.42 -13.41
C THR A 44 -11.44 64.90 -13.12
N GLU A 45 -11.34 65.32 -11.85
CA GLU A 45 -11.40 66.73 -11.48
C GLU A 45 -10.17 67.49 -12.00
N GLN A 46 -8.98 66.89 -11.92
CA GLN A 46 -7.77 67.44 -12.52
C GLN A 46 -7.93 67.57 -14.05
N LEU A 47 -8.40 66.56 -14.76
CA LEU A 47 -8.51 66.63 -16.22
C LEU A 47 -9.60 67.62 -16.69
N SER A 48 -10.68 67.79 -15.93
CA SER A 48 -11.85 68.57 -16.35
C SER A 48 -11.79 70.05 -15.96
N ARG A 49 -11.12 70.40 -14.85
CA ARG A 49 -11.19 71.74 -14.25
C ARG A 49 -9.85 72.36 -13.92
N ASP A 50 -8.71 71.77 -14.32
CA ASP A 50 -7.38 72.30 -13.98
C ASP A 50 -7.09 73.62 -14.70
N ARG A 51 -7.57 74.69 -14.07
CA ARG A 51 -7.37 76.07 -14.47
C ARG A 51 -6.61 76.78 -13.37
N VAL A 52 -5.51 77.40 -13.78
CA VAL A 52 -4.73 78.30 -12.95
C VAL A 52 -5.05 79.71 -13.40
N VAL A 53 -5.35 80.59 -12.44
CA VAL A 53 -5.61 82.00 -12.72
C VAL A 53 -4.45 82.79 -12.15
N CYS A 54 -3.65 83.41 -12.99
CA CYS A 54 -2.53 84.26 -12.57
C CYS A 54 -2.85 85.73 -12.80
N ILE A 55 -2.59 86.57 -11.81
CA ILE A 55 -2.78 88.02 -11.86
C ILE A 55 -1.41 88.67 -11.62
N PRO A 56 -0.99 89.66 -12.43
CA PRO A 56 0.24 90.39 -12.18
C PRO A 56 0.13 91.21 -10.88
N LEU A 57 1.18 91.19 -10.07
CA LEU A 57 1.34 92.08 -8.93
C LEU A 57 2.10 93.32 -9.42
N ASP A 58 1.44 94.48 -9.44
CA ASP A 58 2.12 95.75 -9.73
C ASP A 58 3.10 96.08 -8.59
N PRO A 59 4.35 96.50 -8.88
CA PRO A 59 5.22 97.03 -7.85
C PRO A 59 4.56 98.27 -7.26
N LEU A 60 4.20 98.18 -5.98
CA LEU A 60 3.69 99.29 -5.18
C LEU A 60 4.56 100.53 -5.41
N PHE A 61 3.89 101.62 -5.80
CA PHE A 61 4.41 102.99 -5.88
C PHE A 61 5.39 103.27 -4.73
N THR A 62 6.68 103.31 -5.05
CA THR A 62 7.65 104.09 -4.27
C THR A 62 7.87 105.40 -5.00
N THR A 63 7.25 106.44 -4.43
CA THR A 63 7.43 107.88 -4.65
C THR A 63 8.65 108.32 -5.46
N ASN A 64 8.44 108.83 -6.68
CA ASN A 64 8.62 110.25 -7.05
C ASN A 64 8.77 110.48 -8.57
N THR A 65 8.20 111.62 -8.99
CA THR A 65 8.43 112.42 -10.21
C THR A 65 7.95 111.92 -11.59
N SER A 66 6.83 112.53 -12.02
CA SER A 66 6.55 113.17 -13.33
C SER A 66 7.03 112.51 -14.63
N ASP A 67 6.09 111.93 -15.38
CA ASP A 67 5.74 112.39 -16.75
C ASP A 67 4.46 111.68 -17.27
N PRO A 68 3.59 112.36 -18.07
CA PRO A 68 2.39 111.75 -18.63
C PRO A 68 2.51 111.53 -20.16
N SER A 69 2.29 110.31 -20.64
CA SER A 69 1.47 110.03 -21.84
C SER A 69 1.34 108.53 -22.12
N PRO A 70 0.12 108.00 -22.25
CA PRO A 70 -0.15 106.66 -22.78
C PRO A 70 -0.73 106.73 -24.21
N THR A 71 -0.34 105.80 -25.09
CA THR A 71 -1.10 105.43 -26.30
C THR A 71 -0.76 104.00 -26.76
N PRO A 72 -1.65 103.31 -27.50
CA PRO A 72 -2.20 102.03 -27.05
C PRO A 72 -2.01 100.88 -28.05
N GLY A 73 -2.43 99.67 -27.64
CA GLY A 73 -2.93 98.67 -28.59
C GLY A 73 -1.97 97.55 -28.99
N GLY A 74 -1.75 96.61 -28.08
CA GLY A 74 -1.37 95.22 -28.39
C GLY A 74 -2.18 94.30 -27.48
N ASP A 75 -2.79 93.25 -28.03
CA ASP A 75 -3.77 92.37 -27.37
C ASP A 75 -3.27 91.86 -26.00
N LYS A 76 -3.69 92.54 -24.93
CA LYS A 76 -3.42 92.16 -23.53
C LYS A 76 -3.99 90.78 -23.16
N SER A 77 -4.91 90.23 -23.96
CA SER A 77 -5.48 88.90 -23.75
C SER A 77 -4.52 87.76 -24.15
N VAL A 78 -3.70 87.95 -25.19
CA VAL A 78 -2.78 86.93 -25.70
C VAL A 78 -1.54 86.81 -24.80
N SER A 79 -1.01 87.93 -24.30
CA SER A 79 0.11 87.92 -23.35
C SER A 79 -0.25 87.30 -22.00
N VAL A 80 -1.48 87.48 -21.51
CA VAL A 80 -1.97 86.87 -20.26
C VAL A 80 -2.12 85.35 -20.39
N SER A 81 -2.62 84.83 -21.52
CA SER A 81 -2.77 83.38 -21.72
C SER A 81 -1.42 82.65 -21.80
N VAL A 82 -0.42 83.23 -22.48
CA VAL A 82 0.94 82.66 -22.55
C VAL A 82 1.61 82.69 -21.18
N SER A 83 1.43 83.77 -20.41
CA SER A 83 1.98 83.93 -19.06
C SER A 83 1.39 82.95 -18.04
N VAL A 84 0.08 82.68 -18.12
CA VAL A 84 -0.60 81.66 -17.30
C VAL A 84 -0.06 80.26 -17.59
N GLN A 85 0.29 79.95 -18.85
CA GLN A 85 0.81 78.65 -19.23
C GLN A 85 2.28 78.43 -18.80
N VAL A 86 3.10 79.49 -18.84
CA VAL A 86 4.47 79.51 -18.29
C VAL A 86 4.43 79.34 -16.77
N CYS A 87 3.63 80.15 -16.07
CA CYS A 87 3.49 80.03 -14.61
C CYS A 87 2.81 78.72 -14.19
N TYR A 88 1.93 78.16 -15.02
CA TYR A 88 1.43 76.80 -14.80
C TYR A 88 2.57 75.79 -14.79
N HIS A 89 3.59 75.94 -15.65
CA HIS A 89 4.71 75.01 -15.77
C HIS A 89 5.82 75.22 -14.74
N GLU A 90 6.11 76.46 -14.37
CA GLU A 90 7.23 76.81 -13.48
C GLU A 90 6.83 76.95 -12.02
N ALA A 91 5.65 77.50 -11.72
CA ALA A 91 5.30 77.90 -10.35
C ALA A 91 4.51 76.86 -9.56
N LEU A 92 3.79 75.94 -10.23
CA LEU A 92 3.07 74.89 -9.53
C LEU A 92 4.00 73.73 -9.14
N PRO A 93 3.98 73.27 -7.88
CA PRO A 93 4.70 72.07 -7.46
C PRO A 93 4.30 70.88 -8.35
N LEU A 94 5.30 70.11 -8.79
CA LEU A 94 5.11 68.86 -9.56
C LEU A 94 4.03 67.95 -8.92
N CYS A 95 4.02 67.96 -7.59
CA CYS A 95 3.16 67.18 -6.73
C CYS A 95 1.67 67.55 -6.88
N SER A 96 1.34 68.83 -7.11
CA SER A 96 -0.06 69.25 -7.32
C SER A 96 -0.62 68.72 -8.65
N ARG A 97 0.25 68.58 -9.67
CA ARG A 97 -0.15 68.11 -11.01
C ARG A 97 -0.22 66.59 -11.12
N PHE A 98 0.76 65.90 -10.53
CA PHE A 98 0.90 64.46 -10.73
C PHE A 98 0.35 63.58 -9.60
N PHE A 99 -0.04 64.17 -8.45
CA PHE A 99 -0.54 63.40 -7.31
C PHE A 99 -1.72 62.45 -7.65
N PRO A 100 -2.78 62.88 -8.36
CA PRO A 100 -3.90 61.99 -8.69
C PRO A 100 -3.47 60.75 -9.49
N TYR A 101 -2.54 60.93 -10.43
CA TYR A 101 -1.98 59.85 -11.24
C TYR A 101 -1.09 58.91 -10.42
N MET A 102 -0.30 59.44 -9.49
CA MET A 102 0.51 58.65 -8.56
C MET A 102 -0.38 57.85 -7.59
N ALA A 103 -1.44 58.45 -7.05
CA ALA A 103 -2.41 57.78 -6.18
C ALA A 103 -3.19 56.69 -6.94
N LEU A 104 -3.50 56.90 -8.22
CA LEU A 104 -4.11 55.91 -9.09
C LEU A 104 -3.18 54.71 -9.31
N LEU A 105 -1.92 54.97 -9.70
CA LEU A 105 -0.90 53.93 -9.88
C LEU A 105 -0.71 53.10 -8.61
N GLN A 106 -0.62 53.75 -7.45
CA GLN A 106 -0.47 53.08 -6.17
C GLN A 106 -1.68 52.23 -5.79
N SER A 107 -2.88 52.75 -6.02
CA SER A 107 -4.12 51.99 -5.78
C SER A 107 -4.15 50.74 -6.66
N LEU A 108 -3.73 50.83 -7.93
CA LEU A 108 -3.61 49.68 -8.83
C LEU A 108 -2.56 48.66 -8.35
N VAL A 109 -1.40 49.11 -7.85
CA VAL A 109 -0.38 48.22 -7.26
C VAL A 109 -0.92 47.53 -6.00
N LEU A 110 -1.70 48.23 -5.16
CA LEU A 110 -2.35 47.64 -3.99
C LEU A 110 -3.41 46.60 -4.39
N VAL A 111 -4.21 46.85 -5.45
CA VAL A 111 -5.14 45.86 -6.01
C VAL A 111 -4.39 44.60 -6.47
N ALA A 112 -3.32 44.78 -7.27
CA ALA A 112 -2.54 43.68 -7.81
C ALA A 112 -1.86 42.84 -6.71
N SER A 113 -1.27 43.50 -5.72
CA SER A 113 -0.66 42.84 -4.56
C SER A 113 -1.68 42.19 -3.62
N GLY A 114 -2.96 42.60 -3.67
CA GLY A 114 -4.05 42.07 -2.87
C GLY A 114 -4.26 40.56 -3.05
N SER A 115 -4.21 40.11 -4.31
CA SER A 115 -4.57 38.76 -4.73
C SER A 115 -3.40 37.97 -5.33
N PHE A 116 -2.17 38.44 -5.16
CA PHE A 116 -0.98 37.86 -5.80
C PHE A 116 -0.79 36.38 -5.43
N TRP A 117 -0.92 36.03 -4.15
CA TRP A 117 -0.74 34.65 -3.69
C TRP A 117 -1.76 33.64 -4.27
N LEU A 118 -2.93 34.13 -4.69
CA LEU A 118 -3.97 33.29 -5.33
C LEU A 118 -3.70 33.04 -6.82
N HIS A 119 -3.03 33.97 -7.50
CA HIS A 119 -2.81 33.92 -8.96
C HIS A 119 -1.39 33.48 -9.33
N PHE A 120 -0.44 33.50 -8.40
CA PHE A 120 0.94 33.12 -8.66
C PHE A 120 1.04 31.62 -9.05
N PRO A 121 1.61 31.26 -10.22
CA PRO A 121 1.50 29.90 -10.78
C PRO A 121 1.94 28.75 -9.86
N HIS A 122 2.97 28.97 -9.04
CA HIS A 122 3.46 27.95 -8.11
C HIS A 122 2.57 27.75 -6.88
N THR A 123 1.71 28.72 -6.54
CA THR A 123 0.76 28.62 -5.42
C THR A 123 -0.65 28.32 -5.90
N SER A 124 -1.09 28.93 -7.00
CA SER A 124 -2.45 28.80 -7.54
C SER A 124 -2.84 27.35 -7.84
N ALA A 125 -1.96 26.59 -8.50
CA ALA A 125 -2.22 25.19 -8.83
C ALA A 125 -2.47 24.32 -7.59
N ARG A 126 -1.76 24.59 -6.48
CA ARG A 126 -1.94 23.86 -5.21
C ARG A 126 -3.22 24.27 -4.49
N ILE A 127 -3.54 25.57 -4.51
CA ILE A 127 -4.76 26.12 -3.91
C ILE A 127 -6.00 25.59 -4.66
N GLU A 128 -5.96 25.55 -5.99
CA GLU A 128 -7.04 24.97 -6.80
C GLU A 128 -7.22 23.48 -6.54
N HIS A 129 -6.13 22.73 -6.43
CA HIS A 129 -6.18 21.31 -6.10
C HIS A 129 -6.77 21.08 -4.68
N PHE A 130 -6.37 21.90 -3.71
CA PHE A 130 -6.94 21.88 -2.36
C PHE A 130 -8.45 22.13 -2.37
N LEU A 131 -8.89 23.20 -3.04
CA LEU A 131 -10.30 23.57 -3.16
C LEU A 131 -11.13 22.50 -3.88
N ALA A 132 -10.57 21.86 -4.90
CA ALA A 132 -11.22 20.77 -5.61
C ALA A 132 -11.39 19.52 -4.73
N ILE A 133 -10.39 19.20 -3.90
CA ILE A 133 -10.50 18.14 -2.89
C ILE A 133 -11.57 18.50 -1.86
N LEU A 134 -11.52 19.71 -1.31
CA LEU A 134 -12.45 20.16 -0.29
C LEU A 134 -13.91 20.12 -0.76
N ALA A 135 -14.17 20.56 -2.00
CA ALA A 135 -15.49 20.48 -2.60
C ALA A 135 -16.00 19.02 -2.66
N LYS A 136 -15.15 18.08 -3.12
CA LYS A 136 -15.49 16.65 -3.16
C LYS A 136 -15.68 16.05 -1.78
N CYS A 137 -14.90 16.48 -0.79
CA CYS A 137 -15.11 16.08 0.60
C CYS A 137 -16.48 16.55 1.12
N CYS A 138 -16.94 17.72 0.71
CA CYS A 138 -18.24 18.24 1.12
C CYS A 138 -19.42 17.56 0.42
N GLU A 139 -19.25 17.15 -0.83
CA GLU A 139 -20.27 16.44 -1.63
C GLU A 139 -20.39 14.95 -1.24
N SER A 140 -19.37 14.36 -0.63
CA SER A 140 -19.33 12.93 -0.32
C SER A 140 -20.35 12.53 0.77
N PRO A 141 -21.31 11.63 0.48
CA PRO A 141 -22.28 11.17 1.49
C PRO A 141 -21.62 10.46 2.69
N TRP A 142 -20.45 9.83 2.48
CA TRP A 142 -19.67 9.20 3.57
C TRP A 142 -19.31 10.17 4.70
N THR A 143 -19.04 11.45 4.42
CA THR A 143 -18.69 12.39 5.50
C THR A 143 -19.85 12.60 6.45
N SER A 144 -21.06 12.69 5.91
CA SER A 144 -22.27 12.89 6.72
C SER A 144 -22.56 11.67 7.57
N GLN A 145 -22.36 10.47 7.03
CA GLN A 145 -22.50 9.20 7.77
C GLN A 145 -21.41 9.08 8.86
N ALA A 146 -20.14 9.31 8.53
CA ALA A 146 -19.05 9.22 9.50
C ALA A 146 -19.23 10.21 10.66
N LEU A 147 -19.68 11.45 10.36
CA LEU A 147 -19.95 12.48 11.37
C LEU A 147 -21.20 12.18 12.21
N SER A 148 -22.28 11.63 11.63
CA SER A 148 -23.47 11.24 12.41
C SER A 148 -23.15 10.14 13.42
N HIS A 149 -22.40 9.12 12.99
CA HIS A 149 -21.91 8.05 13.87
C HIS A 149 -20.95 8.58 14.96
N ALA A 150 -20.12 9.56 14.63
CA ALA A 150 -19.23 10.23 15.59
C ALA A 150 -19.99 10.97 16.69
N VAL A 151 -21.13 11.60 16.36
CA VAL A 151 -22.01 12.34 17.30
C VAL A 151 -22.80 11.39 18.20
N HIS A 152 -23.24 10.23 17.70
CA HIS A 152 -23.98 9.24 18.50
C HIS A 152 -23.18 8.61 19.64
N LEU A 153 -21.84 8.73 19.62
CA LEU A 153 -20.94 8.24 20.67
C LEU A 153 -20.60 9.30 21.73
N SER A 154 -21.18 10.51 21.67
CA SER A 154 -20.95 11.57 22.66
C SER A 154 -21.78 11.36 23.94
N PRO A 155 -21.19 11.51 25.15
CA PRO A 155 -21.85 11.18 26.42
C PRO A 155 -22.87 12.23 26.91
N PHE A 156 -23.10 13.30 26.15
CA PHE A 156 -23.99 14.40 26.54
C PHE A 156 -25.16 14.57 25.58
N LYS A 157 -26.13 13.65 25.66
CA LYS A 157 -27.57 13.96 25.49
C LYS A 157 -28.42 12.79 26.02
N PRO A 158 -29.42 13.05 26.88
CA PRO A 158 -30.30 12.00 27.37
C PRO A 158 -31.25 11.54 26.26
N SER A 159 -31.61 10.26 26.35
CA SER A 159 -32.50 9.48 25.50
C SER A 159 -33.63 10.28 24.82
N VAL A 160 -33.50 10.53 23.52
CA VAL A 160 -34.64 10.55 22.63
C VAL A 160 -34.68 9.18 21.98
N LYS A 161 -35.73 8.40 22.27
CA LYS A 161 -36.03 7.15 21.55
C LYS A 161 -36.32 7.54 20.10
N VAL A 162 -35.30 7.44 19.25
CA VAL A 162 -35.50 7.32 17.81
C VAL A 162 -35.65 5.83 17.54
N GLU A 163 -36.82 5.45 17.03
CA GLU A 163 -37.13 4.09 16.60
C GLU A 163 -36.12 3.62 15.53
N ASN A 164 -35.69 2.37 15.65
CA ASN A 164 -34.88 1.59 14.70
C ASN A 164 -33.49 2.13 14.30
N PRO A 165 -32.39 1.60 14.87
CA PRO A 165 -31.02 1.88 14.42
C PRO A 165 -30.63 1.12 13.12
N ARG A 166 -31.59 0.84 12.24
CA ARG A 166 -31.39 0.09 10.98
C ARG A 166 -31.62 0.91 9.71
N GLN A 167 -31.95 2.20 9.80
CA GLN A 167 -31.85 3.11 8.65
C GLN A 167 -30.49 3.82 8.65
N VAL A 168 -29.42 3.02 8.64
CA VAL A 168 -28.13 3.52 8.14
C VAL A 168 -28.36 3.74 6.64
N ILE A 169 -28.20 4.96 6.16
CA ILE A 169 -28.17 5.27 4.73
C ILE A 169 -27.07 4.39 4.15
N SER A 170 -27.43 3.27 3.55
CA SER A 170 -26.48 2.35 2.95
C SER A 170 -25.85 3.09 1.78
N LEU A 171 -24.57 3.43 1.88
CA LEU A 171 -23.84 4.02 0.77
C LEU A 171 -23.99 3.14 -0.47
N ASP A 172 -24.36 3.74 -1.59
CA ASP A 172 -24.35 3.02 -2.86
C ASP A 172 -22.93 2.59 -3.21
N ARG A 173 -22.81 1.53 -4.00
CA ARG A 173 -21.49 0.97 -4.39
C ARG A 173 -20.61 2.05 -5.04
N SER A 174 -21.20 2.92 -5.84
CA SER A 174 -20.54 4.08 -6.46
C SER A 174 -19.92 5.00 -5.42
N ASP A 175 -20.63 5.26 -4.33
CA ASP A 175 -20.28 6.28 -3.36
C ASP A 175 -19.14 5.80 -2.45
N GLY A 176 -19.13 4.50 -2.12
CA GLY A 176 -18.01 3.88 -1.40
C GLY A 176 -16.71 3.86 -2.22
N GLU A 177 -16.79 3.56 -3.52
CA GLU A 177 -15.63 3.60 -4.43
C GLU A 177 -15.12 5.03 -4.64
N GLN A 178 -16.03 6.01 -4.77
CA GLN A 178 -15.70 7.43 -4.84
C GLN A 178 -15.02 7.91 -3.55
N ALA A 179 -15.53 7.52 -2.38
CA ALA A 179 -14.93 7.85 -1.09
C ALA A 179 -13.52 7.26 -0.97
N ARG A 180 -13.30 6.01 -1.40
CA ARG A 180 -11.98 5.37 -1.40
C ARG A 180 -10.98 6.11 -2.31
N ALA A 181 -11.39 6.47 -3.52
CA ALA A 181 -10.56 7.26 -4.42
C ALA A 181 -10.25 8.66 -3.84
N LEU A 182 -11.17 9.22 -3.06
CA LEU A 182 -10.98 10.49 -2.38
C LEU A 182 -9.96 10.39 -1.23
N PHE A 183 -9.99 9.32 -0.41
CA PHE A 183 -8.95 9.05 0.60
C PHE A 183 -7.55 9.00 0.00
N GLU A 184 -7.38 8.30 -1.12
CA GLU A 184 -6.08 8.19 -1.79
C GLU A 184 -5.61 9.55 -2.35
N ARG A 185 -6.52 10.33 -2.94
CA ARG A 185 -6.23 11.70 -3.40
C ARG A 185 -5.83 12.61 -2.25
N VAL A 186 -6.54 12.57 -1.12
CA VAL A 186 -6.23 13.36 0.08
C VAL A 186 -4.86 12.97 0.63
N ARG A 187 -4.54 11.68 0.72
CA ARG A 187 -3.23 11.18 1.17
C ARG A 187 -2.09 11.68 0.28
N LYS A 188 -2.25 11.58 -1.05
CA LYS A 188 -1.24 12.03 -2.01
C LYS A 188 -1.06 13.55 -2.00
N PHE A 189 -2.15 14.29 -1.86
CA PHE A 189 -2.11 15.74 -1.75
C PHE A 189 -1.43 16.17 -0.45
N ARG A 190 -1.75 15.51 0.67
CA ARG A 190 -1.13 15.75 1.97
C ARG A 190 0.38 15.60 1.91
N SER A 191 0.88 14.49 1.37
CA SER A 191 2.34 14.27 1.29
C SER A 191 3.03 15.33 0.41
N HIS A 192 2.37 15.80 -0.65
CA HIS A 192 2.91 16.87 -1.50
C HIS A 192 2.95 18.24 -0.78
N CYS A 193 1.92 18.57 0.00
CA CYS A 193 1.82 19.86 0.70
C CYS A 193 2.60 19.92 2.01
N GLU A 194 2.80 18.81 2.71
CA GLU A 194 3.62 18.78 3.93
C GLU A 194 5.12 19.03 3.64
N ILE A 195 5.58 18.81 2.41
CA ILE A 195 6.99 19.06 2.02
C ILE A 195 7.25 20.54 1.69
N SER A 196 6.20 21.30 1.36
CA SER A 196 6.31 22.68 0.86
C SER A 196 5.84 23.72 1.86
N ASP A 197 6.51 24.87 1.89
CA ASP A 197 6.13 26.08 2.63
C ASP A 197 6.01 27.34 1.73
N VAL A 198 5.82 27.13 0.42
CA VAL A 198 5.78 28.20 -0.59
C VAL A 198 4.56 29.10 -0.41
N ILE A 199 3.39 28.55 -0.12
CA ILE A 199 2.14 29.34 0.01
C ILE A 199 2.28 30.29 1.20
N TYR A 200 2.71 29.75 2.35
CA TYR A 200 2.96 30.55 3.56
C TYR A 200 3.98 31.67 3.30
N LYS A 201 5.11 31.35 2.63
CA LYS A 201 6.15 32.35 2.31
C LYS A 201 5.65 33.46 1.39
N VAL A 202 4.92 33.11 0.33
CA VAL A 202 4.36 34.10 -0.61
C VAL A 202 3.33 34.99 0.09
N TYR A 203 2.48 34.43 0.94
CA TYR A 203 1.51 35.19 1.73
C TYR A 203 2.21 36.18 2.69
N LEU A 204 3.20 35.71 3.44
CA LEU A 204 3.99 36.55 4.35
C LEU A 204 4.73 37.66 3.59
N ALA A 205 5.40 37.32 2.48
CA ALA A 205 6.12 38.30 1.66
C ALA A 205 5.17 39.35 1.06
N GLN A 206 3.97 38.94 0.62
CA GLN A 206 2.93 39.83 0.12
C GLN A 206 2.47 40.82 1.21
N THR A 207 2.24 40.36 2.44
CA THR A 207 1.82 41.21 3.55
C THR A 207 2.92 42.22 3.95
N ILE A 208 4.18 41.76 3.98
CA ILE A 208 5.34 42.65 4.23
C ILE A 208 5.48 43.69 3.10
N PHE A 209 5.32 43.28 1.84
CA PHE A 209 5.37 44.17 0.69
C PHE A 209 4.28 45.25 0.77
N LYS A 210 3.04 44.89 1.12
CA LYS A 210 1.94 45.85 1.33
C LYS A 210 2.28 46.88 2.41
N LEU A 211 2.83 46.45 3.55
CA LEU A 211 3.26 47.36 4.63
C LEU A 211 4.39 48.30 4.20
N LEU A 212 5.38 47.79 3.46
CA LEU A 212 6.46 48.61 2.92
C LEU A 212 5.94 49.65 1.92
N MET A 213 5.03 49.24 1.03
CA MET A 213 4.36 50.15 0.10
C MET A 213 3.57 51.23 0.83
N VAL A 214 2.78 50.88 1.85
CA VAL A 214 2.06 51.87 2.68
C VAL A 214 3.04 52.84 3.34
N THR A 215 4.13 52.34 3.92
CA THR A 215 5.16 53.16 4.57
C THR A 215 5.81 54.13 3.58
N LEU A 216 6.13 53.65 2.37
CA LEU A 216 6.65 54.49 1.28
C LEU A 216 5.64 55.57 0.90
N ILE A 217 4.37 55.19 0.70
CA ILE A 217 3.30 56.11 0.30
C ILE A 217 3.13 57.21 1.34
N VAL A 218 2.98 56.85 2.61
CA VAL A 218 2.86 57.79 3.73
C VAL A 218 4.10 58.69 3.81
N GLY A 219 5.30 58.12 3.70
CA GLY A 219 6.58 58.83 3.81
C GLY A 219 6.74 59.96 2.80
N TYR A 220 6.26 59.80 1.57
CA TYR A 220 6.35 60.86 0.57
C TYR A 220 5.10 61.76 0.55
N THR A 221 3.90 61.23 0.80
CA THR A 221 2.64 62.01 0.74
C THR A 221 2.43 62.98 1.91
N ILE A 222 2.85 62.64 3.13
CA ILE A 222 2.68 63.53 4.30
C ILE A 222 3.48 64.83 4.14
N PRO A 223 4.78 64.81 3.79
CA PRO A 223 5.54 66.03 3.51
C PRO A 223 4.93 66.87 2.38
N LEU A 224 4.28 66.23 1.41
CA LEU A 224 3.63 66.90 0.28
C LEU A 224 2.35 67.63 0.66
N LEU A 225 1.67 67.22 1.74
CA LEU A 225 0.45 67.87 2.20
C LEU A 225 0.66 69.34 2.56
N SER A 226 1.86 69.69 3.06
CA SER A 226 2.23 71.07 3.39
C SER A 226 2.49 71.93 2.13
N SER A 227 2.73 71.30 0.97
CA SER A 227 3.03 71.98 -0.29
C SER A 227 1.78 72.38 -1.09
N PHE A 228 0.58 71.94 -0.67
CA PHE A 228 -0.69 72.36 -1.28
C PHE A 228 -1.14 73.71 -0.73
N THR A 229 -0.64 74.80 -1.33
CA THR A 229 -1.09 76.17 -1.06
C THR A 229 -2.15 76.60 -2.08
N PHE A 230 -2.99 77.57 -1.71
CA PHE A 230 -4.04 78.11 -2.58
C PHE A 230 -3.47 79.16 -3.57
N THR A 231 -2.44 79.88 -3.13
CA THR A 231 -1.72 80.90 -3.90
C THR A 231 -0.27 80.48 -4.13
N HIS A 232 0.26 80.80 -5.30
CA HIS A 232 1.65 80.58 -5.71
C HIS A 232 2.19 81.84 -6.39
N THR A 233 3.36 82.30 -5.97
CA THR A 233 4.05 83.42 -6.62
C THR A 233 4.96 82.91 -7.74
N CYS A 234 4.79 83.44 -8.95
CA CYS A 234 5.54 83.07 -10.15
C CYS A 234 6.43 84.24 -10.60
N HIS A 235 7.69 83.93 -10.93
CA HIS A 235 8.68 84.87 -11.46
C HIS A 235 9.19 84.34 -12.81
N PRO A 236 8.55 84.71 -13.95
CA PRO A 236 8.98 84.21 -15.25
C PRO A 236 10.34 84.79 -15.66
N GLU A 237 11.22 83.97 -16.22
CA GLU A 237 12.57 84.39 -16.66
C GLU A 237 12.53 85.37 -17.86
N GLU A 238 11.55 85.25 -18.75
CA GLU A 238 11.44 86.08 -19.97
C GLU A 238 10.53 87.32 -19.77
N GLN A 239 11.01 88.29 -19.00
CA GLN A 239 10.29 89.54 -18.71
C GLN A 239 9.90 90.34 -19.97
N ALA A 240 10.67 90.20 -21.06
CA ALA A 240 10.47 90.93 -22.32
C ALA A 240 9.20 90.53 -23.08
N LEU A 241 8.70 89.29 -22.89
CA LEU A 241 7.50 88.80 -23.59
C LEU A 241 6.20 89.11 -22.82
N VAL A 242 6.30 89.29 -21.50
CA VAL A 242 5.19 89.25 -20.55
C VAL A 242 4.88 90.63 -19.93
N GLY A 243 5.89 91.49 -19.79
CA GLY A 243 5.73 92.88 -19.31
C GLY A 243 5.58 93.07 -17.80
N TYR A 244 5.54 91.99 -17.00
CA TYR A 244 5.46 92.03 -15.53
C TYR A 244 6.48 91.09 -14.89
N ALA A 245 7.04 91.49 -13.75
CA ALA A 245 8.09 90.74 -13.04
C ALA A 245 7.57 89.68 -12.04
N THR A 246 6.34 89.86 -11.54
CA THR A 246 5.77 89.03 -10.47
C THR A 246 4.30 88.75 -10.73
N PHE A 247 3.90 87.47 -10.70
CA PHE A 247 2.52 87.03 -10.82
C PHE A 247 2.08 86.27 -9.56
N GLU A 248 0.87 86.51 -9.10
CA GLU A 248 0.20 85.66 -8.11
C GLU A 248 -0.80 84.74 -8.81
N CYS A 249 -0.56 83.44 -8.70
CA CYS A 249 -1.35 82.39 -9.33
C CYS A 249 -2.21 81.65 -8.31
N ILE A 250 -3.50 81.55 -8.58
CA ILE A 250 -4.47 80.80 -7.79
C ILE A 250 -4.74 79.46 -8.46
N HIS A 251 -4.53 78.37 -7.73
CA HIS A 251 -4.92 77.03 -8.15
C HIS A 251 -6.26 76.66 -7.53
N VAL A 252 -7.35 76.84 -8.29
CA VAL A 252 -8.73 76.71 -7.80
C VAL A 252 -9.02 75.29 -7.23
N ILE A 253 -8.37 74.28 -7.78
CA ILE A 253 -8.54 72.87 -7.41
C ILE A 253 -7.76 72.47 -6.15
N SER A 254 -6.76 73.26 -5.73
CA SER A 254 -5.86 72.93 -4.60
C SER A 254 -6.60 72.56 -3.31
N SER A 255 -7.68 73.27 -2.98
CA SER A 255 -8.50 72.98 -1.78
C SER A 255 -9.26 71.66 -1.87
N LEU A 256 -9.77 71.31 -3.05
CA LEU A 256 -10.45 70.04 -3.30
C LEU A 256 -9.45 68.87 -3.27
N MET A 257 -8.29 69.03 -3.92
CA MET A 257 -7.24 68.01 -3.94
C MET A 257 -6.68 67.74 -2.55
N ARG A 258 -6.49 68.77 -1.72
CA ARG A 258 -6.09 68.60 -0.34
C ARG A 258 -7.10 67.77 0.46
N LYS A 259 -8.41 68.01 0.29
CA LYS A 259 -9.46 67.22 0.95
C LYS A 259 -9.49 65.77 0.46
N LEU A 260 -9.36 65.55 -0.86
CA LEU A 260 -9.30 64.21 -1.46
C LEU A 260 -8.04 63.45 -1.01
N LEU A 261 -6.89 64.12 -0.91
CA LEU A 261 -5.64 63.56 -0.39
C LEU A 261 -5.78 63.17 1.09
N VAL A 262 -6.38 64.02 1.93
CA VAL A 262 -6.65 63.66 3.34
C VAL A 262 -7.59 62.45 3.44
N ALA A 263 -8.63 62.39 2.60
CA ALA A 263 -9.52 61.22 2.54
C ALA A 263 -8.80 59.96 2.04
N TYR A 264 -7.87 60.09 1.08
CA TYR A 264 -7.03 58.98 0.63
C TYR A 264 -6.10 58.48 1.75
N LEU A 265 -5.48 59.39 2.51
CA LEU A 265 -4.61 59.05 3.64
C LEU A 265 -5.38 58.40 4.80
N SER A 266 -6.62 58.80 5.05
CA SER A 266 -7.43 58.15 6.10
C SER A 266 -7.81 56.71 5.72
N LEU A 267 -8.18 56.47 4.45
CA LEU A 267 -8.41 55.12 3.92
C LEU A 267 -7.13 54.26 3.95
N LEU A 268 -5.99 54.84 3.56
CA LEU A 268 -4.68 54.18 3.63
C LEU A 268 -4.27 53.84 5.06
N GLY A 269 -4.58 54.70 6.03
CA GLY A 269 -4.33 54.46 7.46
C GLY A 269 -5.13 53.26 7.99
N LEU A 270 -6.42 53.17 7.64
CA LEU A 270 -7.25 52.01 8.00
C LEU A 270 -6.76 50.72 7.34
N TYR A 271 -6.36 50.79 6.07
CA TYR A 271 -5.71 49.68 5.36
C TYR A 271 -4.41 49.23 6.05
N SER A 272 -3.60 50.18 6.52
CA SER A 272 -2.36 49.90 7.27
C SER A 272 -2.62 49.17 8.59
N LEU A 273 -3.64 49.59 9.34
CA LEU A 273 -4.00 48.98 10.62
C LEU A 273 -4.39 47.51 10.45
N LEU A 274 -5.18 47.21 9.41
CA LEU A 274 -5.55 45.85 9.07
C LEU A 274 -4.32 45.03 8.63
N ASN A 275 -3.39 45.60 7.86
CA ASN A 275 -2.19 44.87 7.43
C ASN A 275 -1.29 44.56 8.63
N LEU A 276 -1.18 45.48 9.58
CA LEU A 276 -0.46 45.23 10.82
C LEU A 276 -1.15 44.14 11.65
N TYR A 277 -2.48 44.17 11.75
CA TYR A 277 -3.24 43.09 12.37
C TYR A 277 -2.97 41.74 11.70
N THR A 278 -2.98 41.66 10.37
CA THR A 278 -2.66 40.41 9.65
C THR A 278 -1.25 39.93 9.91
N LEU A 279 -0.26 40.84 9.93
CA LEU A 279 1.12 40.47 10.23
C LEU A 279 1.26 39.98 11.67
N CYS A 280 0.63 40.65 12.64
CA CYS A 280 0.60 40.22 14.04
C CYS A 280 -0.04 38.83 14.18
N TRP A 281 -1.15 38.56 13.50
CA TRP A 281 -1.79 37.25 13.47
C TRP A 281 -0.85 36.17 12.91
N ILE A 282 -0.21 36.44 11.77
CA ILE A 282 0.75 35.50 11.15
C ILE A 282 1.95 35.17 12.06
N LEU A 283 2.41 36.15 12.85
CA LEU A 283 3.56 36.00 13.74
C LEU A 283 3.22 35.38 15.09
N HIS A 284 2.02 35.64 15.63
CA HIS A 284 1.57 35.10 16.92
C HIS A 284 1.04 33.67 16.80
N SER A 285 0.35 33.35 15.71
CA SER A 285 -0.14 32.01 15.46
C SER A 285 0.96 31.14 14.87
N SER A 286 1.18 29.94 15.42
CA SER A 286 2.07 28.94 14.83
C SER A 286 1.44 28.31 13.57
N LEU A 287 1.20 29.12 12.52
CA LEU A 287 0.46 28.75 11.31
C LEU A 287 1.09 27.60 10.48
N ARG A 288 2.30 27.17 10.85
CA ARG A 288 3.00 26.01 10.25
C ARG A 288 2.59 24.68 10.86
N GLN A 289 1.83 24.68 11.96
CA GLN A 289 1.32 23.48 12.60
C GLN A 289 -0.18 23.65 12.84
N TYR A 290 -0.98 22.65 12.46
CA TYR A 290 -2.42 22.63 12.70
C TYR A 290 -2.78 21.33 13.40
N SER A 291 -3.43 21.45 14.55
CA SER A 291 -3.98 20.34 15.31
C SER A 291 -5.48 20.54 15.52
N PHE A 292 -6.26 19.47 15.34
CA PHE A 292 -7.72 19.51 15.50
C PHE A 292 -8.11 19.42 16.99
N HIS A 293 -7.82 20.46 17.79
CA HIS A 293 -8.11 20.43 19.24
C HIS A 293 -9.61 20.26 19.55
N SER A 294 -10.49 20.94 18.81
CA SER A 294 -11.95 20.85 19.00
C SER A 294 -12.55 19.48 18.67
N LEU A 295 -11.87 18.68 17.83
CA LEU A 295 -12.30 17.32 17.47
C LEU A 295 -11.64 16.24 18.34
N LYS A 296 -10.47 16.50 18.94
CA LYS A 296 -9.84 15.57 19.90
C LYS A 296 -10.72 15.38 21.15
N ASP A 297 -11.55 16.36 21.51
CA ASP A 297 -12.52 16.26 22.60
C ASP A 297 -13.74 15.37 22.26
N LEU A 298 -14.09 15.28 20.97
CA LEU A 298 -15.07 14.32 20.43
C LEU A 298 -14.36 12.98 20.21
N ARG A 299 -14.29 12.15 21.26
CA ARG A 299 -13.58 10.84 21.36
C ARG A 299 -13.73 9.82 20.20
N SER A 300 -14.48 10.09 19.13
CA SER A 300 -14.73 9.18 18.01
C SER A 300 -13.76 9.32 16.83
N LEU A 301 -12.91 10.37 16.77
CA LEU A 301 -11.92 10.63 15.70
C LEU A 301 -10.49 10.88 16.25
N ILE A 302 -10.08 10.09 17.25
CA ILE A 302 -8.85 10.31 18.04
C ILE A 302 -7.54 10.33 17.24
N ASP A 303 -7.50 9.71 16.05
CA ASP A 303 -6.24 9.51 15.30
C ASP A 303 -6.04 10.44 14.10
N VAL A 304 -6.63 11.65 14.11
CA VAL A 304 -6.31 12.63 13.05
C VAL A 304 -4.89 13.16 13.28
N PRO A 305 -3.96 12.96 12.31
CA PRO A 305 -2.56 13.34 12.49
C PRO A 305 -2.40 14.86 12.47
N ASP A 306 -1.44 15.37 13.24
CA ASP A 306 -1.10 16.79 13.22
C ASP A 306 -0.47 17.16 11.87
N LEU A 307 -0.96 18.25 11.28
CA LEU A 307 -0.59 18.67 9.92
C LEU A 307 0.48 19.75 9.96
N ARG A 308 1.32 19.82 8.91
CA ARG A 308 2.47 20.72 8.83
C ARG A 308 2.50 21.56 7.55
N ASN A 309 3.19 22.69 7.63
CA ASN A 309 3.55 23.58 6.51
C ASN A 309 2.36 24.13 5.71
N ASP A 310 2.40 24.09 4.37
CA ASP A 310 1.38 24.73 3.52
C ASP A 310 -0.04 24.20 3.79
N LEU A 311 -0.19 22.90 4.09
CA LEU A 311 -1.50 22.32 4.41
C LEU A 311 -2.05 22.84 5.75
N ALA A 312 -1.19 23.00 6.75
CA ALA A 312 -1.57 23.59 8.04
C ALA A 312 -2.00 25.05 7.86
N PHE A 313 -1.26 25.82 7.07
CA PHE A 313 -1.59 27.21 6.76
C PHE A 313 -2.95 27.32 6.05
N LEU A 314 -3.20 26.51 5.01
CA LEU A 314 -4.48 26.51 4.28
C LEU A 314 -5.66 26.15 5.18
N LEU A 315 -5.46 25.23 6.13
CA LEU A 315 -6.49 24.86 7.11
C LEU A 315 -6.76 25.95 8.13
N HIS A 316 -5.73 26.65 8.63
CA HIS A 316 -5.93 27.83 9.46
C HIS A 316 -6.74 28.91 8.73
N MET A 317 -6.45 29.15 7.44
CA MET A 317 -7.22 30.11 6.62
C MET A 317 -8.67 29.67 6.41
N LEU A 318 -8.90 28.36 6.24
CA LEU A 318 -10.23 27.79 6.09
C LEU A 318 -11.06 27.85 7.39
N ASP A 319 -10.41 27.59 8.53
CA ASP A 319 -11.03 27.60 9.86
C ASP A 319 -11.52 29.00 10.25
N GLN A 320 -10.84 30.06 9.78
CA GLN A 320 -11.29 31.45 9.93
C GLN A 320 -12.52 31.80 9.08
N TYR A 321 -12.80 31.01 8.04
CA TYR A 321 -13.98 31.18 7.18
C TYR A 321 -15.17 30.34 7.67
N ASP A 322 -14.98 29.02 7.75
CA ASP A 322 -15.99 28.07 8.26
C ASP A 322 -15.33 26.81 8.86
N PRO A 323 -15.44 26.60 10.19
CA PRO A 323 -14.86 25.43 10.86
C PRO A 323 -15.48 24.11 10.40
N LEU A 324 -16.71 24.10 9.85
CA LEU A 324 -17.36 22.87 9.39
C LEU A 324 -16.64 22.23 8.20
N LEU A 325 -16.01 23.05 7.35
CA LEU A 325 -15.25 22.55 6.19
C LEU A 325 -13.99 21.80 6.63
N ALA A 326 -13.30 22.30 7.66
CA ALA A 326 -12.17 21.62 8.28
C ALA A 326 -12.60 20.29 8.94
N GLN A 327 -13.76 20.25 9.59
CA GLN A 327 -14.31 19.03 10.17
C GLN A 327 -14.65 17.96 9.13
N ARG A 328 -15.19 18.34 7.97
CA ARG A 328 -15.46 17.37 6.88
C ARG A 328 -14.18 16.80 6.27
N LEU A 329 -13.15 17.64 6.12
CA LEU A 329 -11.85 17.18 5.62
C LEU A 329 -11.14 16.25 6.62
N SER A 330 -11.31 16.46 7.93
CA SER A 330 -10.67 15.63 8.97
C SER A 330 -11.11 14.16 8.93
N VAL A 331 -12.35 13.88 8.50
CA VAL A 331 -12.85 12.52 8.27
C VAL A 331 -11.96 11.77 7.29
N PHE A 332 -11.59 12.42 6.18
CA PHE A 332 -10.73 11.82 5.15
C PHE A 332 -9.24 11.79 5.52
N LEU A 333 -8.85 12.51 6.56
CA LEU A 333 -7.50 12.46 7.11
C LEU A 333 -7.35 11.39 8.21
N SER A 334 -8.47 10.84 8.69
CA SER A 334 -8.49 9.85 9.77
C SER A 334 -8.26 8.41 9.24
N PRO A 335 -7.22 7.70 9.73
CA PRO A 335 -6.98 6.30 9.37
C PRO A 335 -8.07 5.36 9.91
N VAL A 336 -8.75 5.75 10.99
CA VAL A 336 -9.88 5.00 11.57
C VAL A 336 -11.09 5.09 10.65
N SER A 337 -11.38 6.26 10.09
CA SER A 337 -12.46 6.41 9.10
C SER A 337 -12.20 5.59 7.85
N GLU A 338 -10.96 5.59 7.33
CA GLU A 338 -10.59 4.76 6.18
C GLU A 338 -10.76 3.26 6.48
N SER A 339 -10.34 2.81 7.66
CA SER A 339 -10.52 1.43 8.12
C SER A 339 -11.99 1.03 8.16
N ARG A 340 -12.86 1.90 8.68
CA ARG A 340 -14.32 1.66 8.72
C ARG A 340 -14.95 1.60 7.33
N LEU A 341 -14.53 2.49 6.41
CA LEU A 341 -15.00 2.44 5.02
C LEU A 341 -14.63 1.11 4.36
N LEU A 342 -13.41 0.62 4.61
CA LEU A 342 -12.95 -0.67 4.11
C LEU A 342 -13.77 -1.84 4.69
N GLU A 343 -14.09 -1.81 5.98
CA GLU A 343 -14.94 -2.81 6.64
C GLU A 343 -16.35 -2.85 6.02
N GLU A 344 -17.04 -1.71 5.92
CA GLU A 344 -18.37 -1.65 5.27
C GLU A 344 -18.31 -2.09 3.80
N SER A 345 -17.26 -1.71 3.08
CA SER A 345 -17.05 -2.11 1.68
C SER A 345 -16.78 -3.62 1.52
N LEU A 346 -16.12 -4.24 2.50
CA LEU A 346 -15.87 -5.68 2.52
C LEU A 346 -17.15 -6.43 2.86
N GLU A 347 -17.91 -6.02 3.88
CA GLU A 347 -19.20 -6.61 4.23
C GLU A 347 -20.17 -6.64 3.05
N ARG A 348 -20.32 -5.53 2.33
CA ARG A 348 -21.21 -5.50 1.16
C ARG A 348 -20.71 -6.38 0.01
N ARG A 349 -19.40 -6.48 -0.22
CA ARG A 349 -18.81 -7.27 -1.34
C ARG A 349 -18.69 -8.75 -1.03
N TRP A 350 -18.63 -9.11 0.25
CA TRP A 350 -18.38 -10.44 0.78
C TRP A 350 -19.41 -10.78 1.85
N GLY A 351 -20.69 -10.76 1.47
CA GLY A 351 -21.78 -11.25 2.31
C GLY A 351 -21.77 -12.77 2.46
N GLU A 352 -22.57 -13.27 3.39
CA GLU A 352 -22.66 -14.69 3.74
C GLU A 352 -22.99 -15.56 2.52
N GLU A 353 -23.98 -15.18 1.72
CA GLU A 353 -24.40 -15.94 0.53
C GLU A 353 -23.25 -16.16 -0.46
N LYS A 354 -22.44 -15.12 -0.69
CA LYS A 354 -21.32 -15.19 -1.63
C LYS A 354 -20.17 -16.03 -1.08
N LEU A 355 -19.92 -15.97 0.23
CA LEU A 355 -18.92 -16.81 0.89
C LEU A 355 -19.36 -18.29 0.88
N HIS A 356 -20.63 -18.56 1.15
CA HIS A 356 -21.21 -19.89 1.01
C HIS A 356 -21.10 -20.43 -0.42
N ALA A 357 -21.37 -19.59 -1.44
CA ALA A 357 -21.24 -19.99 -2.84
C ALA A 357 -19.79 -20.34 -3.27
N MET A 358 -18.78 -19.76 -2.61
CA MET A 358 -17.37 -20.10 -2.83
C MET A 358 -16.86 -21.24 -1.97
N THR A 359 -17.68 -21.74 -1.04
CA THR A 359 -17.28 -22.85 -0.16
C THR A 359 -17.41 -24.14 -0.94
N THR A 360 -16.31 -24.87 -1.07
CA THR A 360 -16.26 -26.19 -1.71
C THR A 360 -16.34 -27.27 -0.64
N VAL A 361 -16.99 -28.39 -0.93
CA VAL A 361 -17.02 -29.55 -0.04
C VAL A 361 -16.05 -30.59 -0.58
N ASP A 362 -15.07 -30.97 0.24
CA ASP A 362 -14.11 -32.02 -0.09
C ASP A 362 -14.78 -33.41 -0.06
N ALA A 363 -14.13 -34.43 -0.64
CA ALA A 363 -14.67 -35.79 -0.74
C ALA A 363 -15.04 -36.42 0.61
N ASP A 364 -14.39 -35.97 1.69
CA ASP A 364 -14.62 -36.40 3.07
C ASP A 364 -15.76 -35.62 3.76
N GLY A 365 -16.47 -34.75 3.04
CA GLY A 365 -17.56 -33.93 3.56
C GLY A 365 -17.12 -32.66 4.31
N GLY A 366 -15.81 -32.41 4.39
CA GLY A 366 -15.25 -31.20 4.99
C GLY A 366 -15.49 -29.97 4.10
N SER A 367 -16.00 -28.89 4.67
CA SER A 367 -16.21 -27.65 3.92
C SER A 367 -14.96 -26.76 3.96
N ARG A 368 -14.57 -26.25 2.79
CA ARG A 368 -13.32 -25.53 2.55
C ARG A 368 -13.58 -24.22 1.85
N LEU A 369 -12.91 -23.16 2.31
CA LEU A 369 -13.00 -21.83 1.73
C LEU A 369 -11.61 -21.27 1.48
N GLN A 370 -11.39 -20.73 0.28
CA GLN A 370 -10.16 -20.04 -0.09
C GLN A 370 -10.42 -18.57 -0.38
N LEU A 371 -9.71 -17.68 0.30
CA LEU A 371 -9.75 -16.23 0.10
C LEU A 371 -8.37 -15.73 -0.34
N VAL A 372 -8.34 -14.97 -1.43
CA VAL A 372 -7.09 -14.53 -2.07
C VAL A 372 -7.09 -13.01 -2.26
N ALA A 373 -5.96 -12.38 -1.96
CA ALA A 373 -5.67 -10.97 -2.23
C ALA A 373 -6.69 -9.97 -1.65
N LEU A 374 -7.23 -10.28 -0.46
CA LEU A 374 -8.08 -9.36 0.29
C LEU A 374 -7.25 -8.43 1.18
N PRO A 375 -7.63 -7.14 1.32
CA PRO A 375 -6.92 -6.24 2.22
C PRO A 375 -7.09 -6.63 3.70
N ARG A 376 -8.26 -7.16 4.07
CA ARG A 376 -8.63 -7.64 5.41
C ARG A 376 -9.63 -8.79 5.31
N LEU A 377 -9.81 -9.53 6.41
CA LEU A 377 -10.81 -10.59 6.52
C LEU A 377 -12.24 -10.01 6.58
N PRO A 378 -13.18 -10.49 5.73
CA PRO A 378 -14.59 -10.12 5.84
C PRO A 378 -15.19 -10.60 7.17
N PRO A 379 -15.95 -9.79 7.92
CA PRO A 379 -16.53 -10.23 9.19
C PRO A 379 -17.62 -11.29 9.02
N ALA A 380 -18.31 -11.32 7.87
CA ALA A 380 -19.23 -12.40 7.49
C ALA A 380 -18.54 -13.78 7.38
N LEU A 381 -17.21 -13.84 7.29
CA LEU A 381 -16.47 -15.11 7.37
C LEU A 381 -16.73 -15.82 8.69
N PHE A 382 -16.82 -15.07 9.79
CA PHE A 382 -16.93 -15.64 11.13
C PHE A 382 -18.33 -16.19 11.43
N THR A 383 -19.32 -15.99 10.56
CA THR A 383 -20.66 -16.58 10.72
C THR A 383 -20.77 -17.98 10.11
N LEU A 384 -19.76 -18.42 9.34
CA LEU A 384 -19.69 -19.74 8.73
C LEU A 384 -19.33 -20.83 9.76
N SER A 385 -20.34 -21.32 10.48
CA SER A 385 -20.15 -22.29 11.57
C SER A 385 -19.65 -23.67 11.14
N GLN A 386 -19.98 -24.09 9.92
CA GLN A 386 -19.66 -25.41 9.36
C GLN A 386 -18.30 -25.46 8.64
N LEU A 387 -17.56 -24.34 8.58
CA LEU A 387 -16.30 -24.26 7.86
C LEU A 387 -15.21 -25.08 8.54
N HIS A 388 -14.70 -26.11 7.86
CA HIS A 388 -13.65 -26.99 8.40
C HIS A 388 -12.24 -26.48 8.08
N VAL A 389 -12.04 -26.03 6.83
CA VAL A 389 -10.73 -25.62 6.30
C VAL A 389 -10.80 -24.18 5.80
N LEU A 390 -9.95 -23.30 6.34
CA LEU A 390 -9.81 -21.91 5.90
C LEU A 390 -8.45 -21.68 5.26
N LYS A 391 -8.44 -21.27 3.98
CA LYS A 391 -7.22 -20.92 3.25
C LYS A 391 -7.17 -19.44 2.92
N LEU A 392 -6.14 -18.77 3.40
CA LEU A 392 -5.93 -17.34 3.23
C LEU A 392 -4.64 -17.09 2.48
N GLU A 393 -4.71 -16.32 1.40
CA GLU A 393 -3.56 -16.06 0.52
C GLU A 393 -3.39 -14.56 0.25
N LEU A 394 -2.17 -14.05 0.48
CA LEU A 394 -1.78 -12.66 0.23
C LEU A 394 -2.65 -11.62 0.97
N ILE A 395 -3.00 -11.89 2.22
CA ILE A 395 -3.76 -10.98 3.10
C ILE A 395 -2.83 -10.27 4.08
N THR A 396 -2.73 -8.94 3.96
CA THR A 396 -1.75 -8.12 4.70
C THR A 396 -2.19 -7.71 6.11
N ASP A 397 -3.47 -7.82 6.46
CA ASP A 397 -3.98 -7.49 7.81
C ASP A 397 -5.11 -8.47 8.16
N ALA A 398 -4.73 -9.75 8.30
CA ALA A 398 -5.65 -10.82 8.66
C ALA A 398 -5.87 -10.80 10.18
N ARG A 399 -6.94 -10.15 10.63
CA ARG A 399 -7.30 -10.09 12.05
C ARG A 399 -8.35 -11.12 12.43
N PHE A 400 -7.99 -12.05 13.30
CA PHE A 400 -8.92 -13.00 13.91
C PHE A 400 -9.48 -12.41 15.20
N THR A 401 -10.76 -12.05 15.18
CA THR A 401 -11.47 -11.47 16.33
C THR A 401 -12.12 -12.57 17.17
N ALA A 402 -12.66 -12.21 18.34
CA ALA A 402 -13.38 -13.16 19.21
C ALA A 402 -14.56 -13.87 18.52
N GLN A 403 -15.03 -13.38 17.37
CA GLN A 403 -16.09 -14.01 16.57
C GLN A 403 -15.69 -15.37 15.99
N VAL A 404 -14.39 -15.72 15.95
CA VAL A 404 -13.92 -17.08 15.59
C VAL A 404 -14.57 -18.17 16.44
N ALA A 405 -15.04 -17.84 17.65
CA ALA A 405 -15.82 -18.76 18.49
C ALA A 405 -17.04 -19.38 17.77
N ASN A 406 -17.65 -18.62 16.84
CA ASN A 406 -18.81 -19.04 16.05
C ASN A 406 -18.46 -20.10 14.99
N MET A 407 -17.20 -20.16 14.55
CA MET A 407 -16.70 -21.14 13.59
C MET A 407 -16.40 -22.48 14.31
N ALA A 408 -17.46 -23.18 14.70
CA ALA A 408 -17.37 -24.37 15.57
C ALA A 408 -16.62 -25.54 14.92
N ALA A 409 -16.69 -25.69 13.60
CA ALA A 409 -16.09 -26.79 12.86
C ALA A 409 -14.65 -26.55 12.39
N LEU A 410 -14.07 -25.37 12.61
CA LEU A 410 -12.76 -25.02 12.07
C LEU A 410 -11.64 -25.85 12.73
N ARG A 411 -10.98 -26.69 11.95
CA ARG A 411 -9.85 -27.54 12.38
C ARG A 411 -8.54 -27.24 11.65
N GLU A 412 -8.63 -26.74 10.42
CA GLU A 412 -7.47 -26.52 9.56
C GLU A 412 -7.37 -25.07 9.09
N LEU A 413 -6.17 -24.49 9.21
CA LEU A 413 -5.88 -23.12 8.79
C LEU A 413 -4.65 -23.08 7.89
N HIS A 414 -4.78 -22.42 6.73
CA HIS A 414 -3.68 -22.23 5.80
C HIS A 414 -3.45 -20.73 5.63
N LEU A 415 -2.25 -20.27 5.99
CA LEU A 415 -1.82 -18.88 5.85
C LEU A 415 -0.69 -18.82 4.83
N TYR A 416 -1.02 -18.35 3.63
CA TYR A 416 -0.07 -18.22 2.54
C TYR A 416 0.36 -16.76 2.36
N HIS A 417 1.57 -16.43 2.80
CA HIS A 417 2.12 -15.05 2.79
C HIS A 417 1.19 -14.04 3.47
N CYS A 418 0.63 -14.41 4.62
CA CYS A 418 -0.34 -13.61 5.37
C CYS A 418 0.24 -13.17 6.72
N THR A 419 0.03 -11.90 7.07
CA THR A 419 0.32 -11.35 8.40
C THR A 419 -0.94 -11.46 9.27
N ALA A 420 -0.99 -12.50 10.09
CA ALA A 420 -2.14 -12.82 10.92
C ALA A 420 -1.98 -12.34 12.36
N ALA A 421 -2.84 -11.41 12.77
CA ALA A 421 -2.98 -10.97 14.16
C ALA A 421 -4.22 -11.64 14.78
N VAL A 422 -4.09 -12.10 16.02
CA VAL A 422 -5.16 -12.83 16.71
C VAL A 422 -5.44 -12.14 18.04
N ASP A 423 -6.71 -11.78 18.27
CA ASP A 423 -7.13 -11.21 19.55
C ASP A 423 -7.06 -12.26 20.67
N PRO A 424 -6.84 -11.87 21.94
CA PRO A 424 -6.75 -12.83 23.05
C PRO A 424 -7.97 -13.76 23.19
N GLY A 425 -9.17 -13.27 22.86
CA GLY A 425 -10.39 -14.09 22.87
C GLY A 425 -10.42 -15.14 21.75
N ALA A 426 -9.93 -14.78 20.56
CA ALA A 426 -9.83 -15.69 19.42
C ALA A 426 -8.72 -16.73 19.63
N LEU A 427 -7.62 -16.33 20.24
CA LEU A 427 -6.48 -17.19 20.52
C LEU A 427 -6.88 -18.40 21.37
N ARG A 428 -7.69 -18.20 22.41
CA ARG A 428 -8.19 -19.30 23.26
C ARG A 428 -8.96 -20.34 22.46
N VAL A 429 -9.80 -19.90 21.51
CA VAL A 429 -10.57 -20.80 20.66
C VAL A 429 -9.65 -21.59 19.72
N LEU A 430 -8.70 -20.90 19.07
CA LEU A 430 -7.75 -21.54 18.15
C LEU A 430 -6.81 -22.51 18.87
N GLN A 431 -6.40 -22.20 20.10
CA GLN A 431 -5.53 -23.06 20.93
C GLN A 431 -6.16 -24.40 21.30
N GLU A 432 -7.49 -24.47 21.38
CA GLU A 432 -8.23 -25.67 21.78
C GLU A 432 -8.74 -26.49 20.58
N ARG A 433 -8.96 -25.84 19.42
CA ARG A 433 -9.65 -26.45 18.28
C ARG A 433 -8.78 -26.71 17.05
N LEU A 434 -7.72 -25.93 16.85
CA LEU A 434 -6.93 -26.01 15.63
C LEU A 434 -6.02 -27.25 15.68
N GLU A 435 -6.14 -28.10 14.68
CA GLU A 435 -5.43 -29.38 14.59
C GLU A 435 -4.34 -29.33 13.51
N VAL A 436 -4.61 -28.66 12.39
CA VAL A 436 -3.67 -28.56 11.26
C VAL A 436 -3.40 -27.09 10.94
N LEU A 437 -2.12 -26.74 10.78
CA LEU A 437 -1.70 -25.40 10.39
C LEU A 437 -0.67 -25.46 9.26
N HIS A 438 -0.98 -24.79 8.15
CA HIS A 438 -0.04 -24.57 7.06
C HIS A 438 0.37 -23.10 7.00
N LEU A 439 1.67 -22.85 7.00
CA LEU A 439 2.24 -21.51 6.86
C LEU A 439 3.17 -21.48 5.64
N THR A 440 2.93 -20.55 4.71
CA THR A 440 3.97 -20.11 3.77
C THR A 440 4.40 -18.68 4.09
N PHE A 441 5.70 -18.45 4.12
CA PHE A 441 6.30 -17.16 4.46
C PHE A 441 7.56 -16.93 3.65
N THR A 442 7.90 -15.68 3.39
CA THR A 442 9.16 -15.34 2.71
C THR A 442 10.33 -15.33 3.70
N GLN A 443 10.07 -14.82 4.91
CA GLN A 443 11.02 -14.69 5.99
C GLN A 443 10.42 -15.19 7.30
N ALA A 444 11.23 -15.78 8.16
CA ALA A 444 10.76 -16.30 9.45
C ALA A 444 10.19 -15.22 10.39
N SER A 445 10.49 -13.93 10.18
CA SER A 445 9.88 -12.82 10.94
C SER A 445 8.39 -12.62 10.66
N GLU A 446 7.88 -13.16 9.55
CA GLU A 446 6.45 -13.12 9.21
C GLU A 446 5.64 -14.15 10.01
N ILE A 447 6.29 -15.13 10.64
CA ILE A 447 5.63 -16.18 11.40
C ILE A 447 5.04 -15.59 12.69
N PRO A 448 3.72 -15.67 12.90
CA PRO A 448 3.11 -15.11 14.09
C PRO A 448 3.52 -15.88 15.35
N SER A 449 3.84 -15.16 16.43
CA SER A 449 4.28 -15.77 17.70
C SER A 449 3.22 -16.65 18.37
N TRP A 450 1.93 -16.38 18.13
CA TRP A 450 0.83 -17.15 18.69
C TRP A 450 0.76 -18.58 18.16
N VAL A 451 1.33 -18.88 16.99
CA VAL A 451 1.39 -20.23 16.40
C VAL A 451 2.03 -21.23 17.36
N LEU A 452 3.05 -20.80 18.08
CA LEU A 452 3.80 -21.64 19.02
C LEU A 452 3.00 -22.00 20.27
N SER A 453 1.90 -21.28 20.52
CA SER A 453 1.06 -21.45 21.71
C SER A 453 -0.14 -22.36 21.50
N LEU A 454 -0.25 -23.02 20.33
CA LEU A 454 -1.37 -23.87 19.96
C LEU A 454 -1.24 -25.27 20.59
N HIS A 455 -2.03 -25.55 21.62
CA HIS A 455 -1.91 -26.80 22.39
C HIS A 455 -2.48 -28.03 21.67
N SER A 456 -3.54 -27.86 20.88
CA SER A 456 -4.23 -28.94 20.15
C SER A 456 -3.64 -29.26 18.77
N LEU A 457 -2.53 -28.62 18.39
CA LEU A 457 -1.96 -28.75 17.06
C LEU A 457 -1.32 -30.15 16.87
N HIS A 458 -1.82 -30.89 15.89
CA HIS A 458 -1.34 -32.22 15.52
C HIS A 458 -0.39 -32.18 14.33
N GLU A 459 -0.66 -31.31 13.36
CA GLU A 459 0.12 -31.18 12.12
C GLU A 459 0.54 -29.74 11.87
N LEU A 460 1.84 -29.55 11.62
CA LEU A 460 2.41 -28.24 11.32
C LEU A 460 3.21 -28.31 10.03
N HIS A 461 2.83 -27.50 9.04
CA HIS A 461 3.55 -27.36 7.78
C HIS A 461 4.16 -25.97 7.69
N LEU A 462 5.49 -25.90 7.61
CA LEU A 462 6.25 -24.67 7.48
C LEU A 462 6.91 -24.64 6.11
N CYS A 463 6.58 -23.66 5.28
CA CYS A 463 7.15 -23.49 3.95
C CYS A 463 7.75 -22.09 3.81
N GLY A 464 9.07 -21.99 3.72
CA GLY A 464 9.75 -20.70 3.61
C GLY A 464 11.18 -20.69 4.11
N ARG A 465 11.80 -19.50 4.14
CA ARG A 465 13.16 -19.33 4.63
C ARG A 465 13.18 -19.24 6.15
N LEU A 466 13.49 -20.36 6.79
CA LEU A 466 13.60 -20.50 8.25
C LEU A 466 14.95 -20.05 8.83
N SER A 467 15.98 -19.94 7.98
CA SER A 467 17.32 -19.50 8.40
C SER A 467 17.35 -17.99 8.60
N SER A 468 17.72 -17.56 9.81
CA SER A 468 18.08 -16.17 10.07
C SER A 468 19.38 -15.86 9.33
N ASP A 469 19.42 -14.76 8.59
CA ASP A 469 20.53 -14.30 7.75
C ASP A 469 21.78 -13.85 8.55
N GLY A 470 21.98 -14.42 9.74
CA GLY A 470 22.98 -14.03 10.73
C GLY A 470 23.76 -15.22 11.27
N GLY A 471 24.74 -15.67 10.49
CA GLY A 471 25.88 -16.46 10.97
C GLY A 471 25.61 -17.89 11.43
N VAL A 472 26.67 -18.70 11.35
CA VAL A 472 26.75 -20.05 11.91
C VAL A 472 26.46 -19.99 13.42
N GLY A 473 25.26 -20.36 13.87
CA GLY A 473 25.02 -20.53 15.31
C GLY A 473 23.60 -20.34 15.81
N ARG A 474 22.78 -19.46 15.22
CA ARG A 474 21.41 -19.23 15.73
C ARG A 474 20.42 -20.25 15.15
N GLY A 475 19.59 -20.86 16.02
CA GLY A 475 18.64 -21.92 15.67
C GLY A 475 17.53 -21.45 14.74
N TRP A 476 16.39 -22.14 14.74
CA TRP A 476 15.22 -21.65 14.01
C TRP A 476 14.78 -20.29 14.52
N ALA A 477 14.44 -19.37 13.61
CA ALA A 477 13.86 -18.09 13.99
C ALA A 477 12.44 -18.20 14.59
N LEU A 478 11.84 -19.41 14.64
CA LEU A 478 10.59 -19.67 15.34
C LEU A 478 10.72 -19.58 16.87
N GLY A 479 11.88 -19.84 17.48
CA GLY A 479 11.97 -19.98 18.95
C GLY A 479 11.56 -21.36 19.47
N SER A 480 11.07 -21.44 20.71
CA SER A 480 10.83 -22.70 21.45
C SER A 480 9.52 -23.39 21.03
N LEU A 481 9.58 -24.69 20.72
CA LEU A 481 8.43 -25.51 20.33
C LEU A 481 7.77 -26.24 21.51
N ARG A 482 8.25 -26.02 22.74
CA ARG A 482 7.84 -26.74 23.95
C ARG A 482 6.33 -26.82 24.18
N GLN A 483 5.57 -25.82 23.76
CA GLN A 483 4.12 -25.75 24.03
C GLN A 483 3.29 -26.65 23.08
N LEU A 484 3.86 -27.14 21.99
CA LEU A 484 3.20 -27.97 20.98
C LEU A 484 3.24 -29.47 21.36
N HIS A 485 2.67 -29.81 22.51
CA HIS A 485 2.80 -31.18 23.08
C HIS A 485 2.08 -32.28 22.29
N HIS A 486 1.05 -31.93 21.50
CA HIS A 486 0.27 -32.90 20.72
C HIS A 486 0.74 -33.01 19.26
N LEU A 487 1.84 -32.35 18.90
CA LEU A 487 2.34 -32.34 17.53
C LEU A 487 2.84 -33.74 17.15
N ARG A 488 2.18 -34.36 16.17
CA ARG A 488 2.50 -35.70 15.62
C ARG A 488 3.22 -35.62 14.29
N MET A 489 2.85 -34.66 13.45
CA MET A 489 3.46 -34.45 12.14
C MET A 489 4.08 -33.05 12.07
N LEU A 490 5.31 -33.00 11.58
CA LEU A 490 5.97 -31.75 11.25
C LEU A 490 6.57 -31.84 9.85
N ALA A 491 6.10 -30.97 8.96
CA ALA A 491 6.62 -30.84 7.62
C ALA A 491 7.32 -29.50 7.44
N VAL A 492 8.55 -29.55 6.95
CA VAL A 492 9.38 -28.37 6.73
C VAL A 492 9.86 -28.34 5.29
N ARG A 493 9.42 -27.33 4.56
CA ARG A 493 9.89 -27.02 3.20
C ARG A 493 10.70 -25.74 3.24
N GLY A 494 11.96 -25.80 2.84
CA GLY A 494 12.81 -24.61 2.84
C GLY A 494 14.27 -24.93 2.58
N ARG A 495 15.17 -24.02 3.02
CA ARG A 495 16.61 -24.11 2.76
C ARG A 495 17.40 -24.23 4.05
N LEU A 496 17.36 -25.41 4.66
CA LEU A 496 18.01 -25.74 5.91
C LEU A 496 19.43 -26.28 5.68
N GLN A 497 20.42 -25.71 6.36
CA GLN A 497 21.77 -26.29 6.39
C GLN A 497 21.96 -27.29 7.55
N ARG A 498 21.11 -27.22 8.57
CA ARG A 498 21.15 -28.07 9.75
C ARG A 498 19.75 -28.33 10.29
N ILE A 499 19.58 -29.48 10.91
CA ILE A 499 18.42 -29.75 11.74
C ILE A 499 18.57 -28.94 13.04
N PRO A 500 17.61 -28.08 13.40
CA PRO A 500 17.65 -27.27 14.62
C PRO A 500 17.71 -28.10 15.90
N GLY A 501 18.19 -27.51 16.98
CA GLY A 501 18.12 -28.13 18.31
C GLY A 501 16.71 -28.09 18.90
N GLU A 502 15.90 -27.13 18.46
CA GLU A 502 14.54 -26.86 18.93
C GLU A 502 13.58 -28.02 18.61
N LEU A 503 13.81 -28.75 17.52
CA LEU A 503 13.08 -30.01 17.22
C LEU A 503 13.23 -31.06 18.32
N CYS A 504 14.34 -31.02 19.06
CA CYS A 504 14.55 -31.95 20.16
C CYS A 504 13.60 -31.70 21.35
N GLU A 505 12.93 -30.54 21.40
CA GLU A 505 11.97 -30.20 22.44
C GLU A 505 10.63 -30.93 22.25
N VAL A 506 10.28 -31.26 21.00
CA VAL A 506 9.05 -31.99 20.61
C VAL A 506 9.33 -33.43 20.17
N ALA A 507 10.56 -33.91 20.39
CA ALA A 507 11.03 -35.21 19.94
C ALA A 507 10.22 -36.41 20.44
N GLY A 508 9.54 -36.28 21.59
CA GLY A 508 8.72 -37.36 22.18
C GLY A 508 7.26 -37.38 21.70
N SER A 509 6.80 -36.40 20.94
CA SER A 509 5.43 -36.36 20.41
C SER A 509 5.38 -36.60 18.90
N VAL A 510 6.42 -36.17 18.18
CA VAL A 510 6.47 -36.22 16.70
C VAL A 510 6.74 -37.64 16.22
N ALA A 511 5.77 -38.21 15.51
CA ALA A 511 5.85 -39.52 14.87
C ALA A 511 6.28 -39.42 13.39
N ARG A 512 5.94 -38.32 12.70
CA ARG A 512 6.28 -38.10 11.29
C ARG A 512 7.01 -36.78 11.10
N LEU A 513 8.20 -36.86 10.50
CA LEU A 513 9.01 -35.70 10.15
C LEU A 513 9.27 -35.68 8.64
N GLU A 514 8.86 -34.60 7.99
CA GLU A 514 9.12 -34.36 6.58
C GLU A 514 10.03 -33.14 6.42
N ILE A 515 11.12 -33.30 5.68
CA ILE A 515 12.01 -32.20 5.33
C ILE A 515 12.22 -32.24 3.82
N TYR A 516 11.73 -31.20 3.14
CA TYR A 516 11.98 -30.95 1.72
C TYR A 516 12.91 -29.74 1.60
N ASN A 517 14.16 -29.98 1.20
CA ASN A 517 15.23 -28.99 1.40
C ASN A 517 15.62 -28.17 0.16
N GLU A 518 14.81 -28.21 -0.89
CA GLU A 518 14.95 -27.41 -2.13
C GLU A 518 16.38 -27.41 -2.70
N GLY A 519 17.04 -28.57 -2.68
CA GLY A 519 18.37 -28.75 -3.21
C GLY A 519 19.47 -28.08 -2.39
N THR A 520 19.25 -27.81 -1.10
CA THR A 520 20.32 -27.35 -0.20
C THR A 520 20.91 -28.51 0.59
N ARG A 521 22.24 -28.49 0.80
CA ARG A 521 22.94 -29.56 1.51
C ARG A 521 22.67 -29.50 3.01
N LEU A 522 22.08 -30.58 3.53
CA LEU A 522 21.88 -30.75 4.97
C LEU A 522 23.15 -31.33 5.61
N LEU A 523 23.89 -30.51 6.34
CA LEU A 523 25.23 -30.83 6.87
C LEU A 523 25.19 -31.53 8.24
N VAL A 524 24.24 -31.14 9.10
CA VAL A 524 24.17 -31.59 10.49
C VAL A 524 22.82 -32.22 10.79
N LEU A 525 22.83 -33.54 10.98
CA LEU A 525 21.67 -34.38 11.28
C LEU A 525 21.66 -34.92 12.72
N THR A 526 22.56 -34.44 13.59
CA THR A 526 22.73 -34.96 14.96
C THR A 526 21.48 -34.78 15.83
N GLY A 527 20.62 -33.81 15.51
CA GLY A 527 19.34 -33.59 16.20
C GLY A 527 18.38 -34.79 16.12
N LEU A 528 18.41 -35.55 15.02
CA LEU A 528 17.56 -36.74 14.84
C LEU A 528 17.83 -37.83 15.88
N LYS A 529 19.04 -37.88 16.46
CA LYS A 529 19.38 -38.89 17.48
C LYS A 529 18.46 -38.88 18.70
N ARG A 530 17.79 -37.75 18.97
CA ARG A 530 16.90 -37.58 20.12
C ARG A 530 15.44 -37.93 19.81
N MET A 531 15.08 -38.11 18.54
CA MET A 531 13.70 -38.33 18.08
C MET A 531 13.37 -39.83 17.98
N VAL A 532 13.54 -40.56 19.08
CA VAL A 532 13.48 -42.03 19.13
C VAL A 532 12.08 -42.59 18.76
N ASP A 533 11.03 -41.77 18.94
CA ASP A 533 9.64 -42.16 18.68
C ASP A 533 9.20 -41.95 17.22
N LEU A 534 10.10 -41.48 16.34
CA LEU A 534 9.80 -41.33 14.91
C LEU A 534 9.45 -42.68 14.26
N THR A 535 8.31 -42.72 13.60
CA THR A 535 7.83 -43.84 12.77
C THR A 535 8.02 -43.56 11.29
N GLU A 536 7.95 -42.30 10.87
CA GLU A 536 8.05 -41.88 9.47
C GLU A 536 9.06 -40.73 9.33
N LEU A 537 10.06 -40.91 8.46
CA LEU A 537 11.07 -39.91 8.19
C LEU A 537 11.24 -39.73 6.68
N LEU A 538 10.95 -38.53 6.19
CA LEU A 538 11.09 -38.16 4.79
C LEU A 538 12.15 -37.04 4.70
N LEU A 539 13.28 -37.31 4.05
CA LEU A 539 14.34 -36.33 3.80
C LEU A 539 14.56 -36.22 2.28
N GLN A 540 13.76 -35.36 1.66
CA GLN A 540 13.70 -35.19 0.21
C GLN A 540 14.54 -33.99 -0.23
N ASP A 541 15.24 -34.12 -1.36
CA ASP A 541 16.00 -33.03 -1.97
C ASP A 541 17.00 -32.34 -1.01
N CYS A 542 17.65 -33.16 -0.16
CA CYS A 542 18.57 -32.74 0.90
C CYS A 542 20.06 -32.79 0.49
N GLN A 543 20.34 -33.14 -0.77
CA GLN A 543 21.68 -33.42 -1.30
C GLN A 543 22.50 -34.40 -0.43
N LEU A 544 21.84 -35.39 0.17
CA LEU A 544 22.52 -36.39 0.99
C LEU A 544 23.38 -37.29 0.11
N GLU A 545 24.66 -37.41 0.43
CA GLU A 545 25.60 -38.32 -0.26
C GLU A 545 25.67 -39.70 0.40
N ARG A 546 25.38 -39.76 1.71
CA ARG A 546 25.47 -40.96 2.55
C ARG A 546 24.36 -40.96 3.59
N LEU A 547 24.04 -42.15 4.09
CA LEU A 547 23.02 -42.37 5.10
C LEU A 547 23.47 -41.77 6.46
N PRO A 548 22.65 -40.96 7.14
CA PRO A 548 23.07 -40.31 8.37
C PRO A 548 23.25 -41.30 9.53
N SER A 549 24.38 -41.21 10.23
CA SER A 549 24.63 -41.98 11.46
C SER A 549 23.68 -41.64 12.62
N ALA A 550 22.81 -40.64 12.46
CA ALA A 550 21.74 -40.38 13.41
C ALA A 550 20.62 -41.42 13.35
N LEU A 551 20.45 -42.12 12.21
CA LEU A 551 19.41 -43.15 12.03
C LEU A 551 19.63 -44.38 12.93
N LEU A 552 20.84 -44.60 13.44
CA LEU A 552 21.15 -45.64 14.44
C LEU A 552 20.24 -45.59 15.67
N ALA A 553 19.77 -44.40 16.05
CA ALA A 553 18.95 -44.20 17.23
C ALA A 553 17.45 -44.42 16.98
N LEU A 554 17.02 -44.53 15.72
CA LEU A 554 15.61 -44.55 15.32
C LEU A 554 15.08 -45.98 15.17
N SER A 555 14.95 -46.70 16.29
CA SER A 555 14.56 -48.13 16.27
C SER A 555 13.11 -48.39 15.87
N ASN A 556 12.24 -47.37 15.99
CA ASN A 556 10.80 -47.48 15.73
C ASN A 556 10.41 -47.10 14.29
N LEU A 557 11.38 -46.76 13.46
CA LEU A 557 11.15 -46.28 12.10
C LEU A 557 10.53 -47.37 11.22
N ARG A 558 9.40 -47.04 10.59
CA ARG A 558 8.66 -47.89 9.65
C ARG A 558 8.78 -47.40 8.21
N THR A 559 8.82 -46.09 8.02
CA THR A 559 8.90 -45.46 6.70
C THR A 559 10.14 -44.58 6.66
N LEU A 560 11.02 -44.85 5.69
CA LEU A 560 12.19 -44.02 5.38
C LEU A 560 12.16 -43.65 3.91
N ASP A 561 11.99 -42.37 3.63
CA ASP A 561 12.03 -41.81 2.29
C ASP A 561 13.25 -40.87 2.15
N LEU A 562 14.14 -41.22 1.24
CA LEU A 562 15.34 -40.48 0.88
C LEU A 562 15.39 -40.19 -0.62
N GLN A 563 14.23 -40.07 -1.28
CA GLN A 563 14.17 -39.80 -2.72
C GLN A 563 14.81 -38.46 -3.09
N HIS A 564 15.24 -38.33 -4.36
CA HIS A 564 15.84 -37.11 -4.91
C HIS A 564 17.07 -36.63 -4.09
N ASN A 565 17.95 -37.54 -3.70
CA ASN A 565 19.23 -37.21 -3.06
C ASN A 565 20.41 -37.59 -3.98
N ASN A 566 21.64 -37.42 -3.49
CA ASN A 566 22.87 -37.68 -4.23
C ASN A 566 23.59 -38.94 -3.72
N MET A 567 22.84 -39.93 -3.21
CA MET A 567 23.46 -41.09 -2.58
C MET A 567 24.11 -42.01 -3.62
N ARG A 568 25.42 -42.24 -3.47
CA ARG A 568 26.20 -43.11 -4.37
C ARG A 568 26.30 -44.55 -3.86
N THR A 569 26.23 -44.72 -2.55
CA THR A 569 26.34 -46.00 -1.85
C THR A 569 25.39 -46.01 -0.67
N LEU A 570 24.75 -47.15 -0.43
CA LEU A 570 23.98 -47.40 0.79
C LEU A 570 24.91 -48.12 1.79
N GLU A 571 25.07 -47.56 2.98
CA GLU A 571 25.96 -48.11 4.02
C GLU A 571 25.30 -49.32 4.72
N GLU A 572 26.12 -50.23 5.29
CA GLU A 572 25.65 -51.41 6.06
C GLU A 572 24.73 -51.06 7.23
N LEU A 573 24.77 -49.80 7.67
CA LEU A 573 23.96 -49.29 8.75
C LEU A 573 22.44 -49.44 8.53
N VAL A 574 21.99 -49.49 7.28
CA VAL A 574 20.58 -49.67 6.93
C VAL A 574 19.98 -50.92 7.59
N GLY A 575 20.76 -51.98 7.79
CA GLY A 575 20.30 -53.23 8.42
C GLY A 575 19.95 -53.13 9.91
N VAL A 576 20.29 -52.02 10.57
CA VAL A 576 19.90 -51.76 11.97
C VAL A 576 18.40 -51.46 12.08
N LEU A 577 17.78 -50.93 11.01
CA LEU A 577 16.38 -50.49 10.97
C LEU A 577 15.39 -51.65 10.78
N ARG A 578 15.47 -52.69 11.62
CA ARG A 578 14.72 -53.96 11.47
C ARG A 578 13.18 -53.82 11.44
N GLY A 579 12.66 -52.68 11.88
CA GLY A 579 11.23 -52.35 11.86
C GLY A 579 10.71 -51.77 10.55
N LEU A 580 11.59 -51.51 9.57
CA LEU A 580 11.23 -50.79 8.35
C LEU A 580 10.29 -51.61 7.46
N GLU A 581 9.20 -50.96 7.03
CA GLU A 581 8.17 -51.49 6.13
C GLU A 581 8.24 -50.85 4.74
N LEU A 582 8.64 -49.58 4.65
CA LEU A 582 8.80 -48.84 3.40
C LEU A 582 10.18 -48.16 3.37
N LEU A 583 10.95 -48.47 2.32
CA LEU A 583 12.20 -47.78 2.00
C LEU A 583 12.12 -47.20 0.59
N ASP A 584 12.19 -45.88 0.48
CA ASP A 584 12.27 -45.17 -0.79
C ASP A 584 13.65 -44.52 -0.95
N LEU A 585 14.34 -44.94 -2.00
CA LEU A 585 15.67 -44.50 -2.41
C LEU A 585 15.65 -44.05 -3.88
N SER A 586 14.48 -43.72 -4.41
CA SER A 586 14.29 -43.36 -5.82
C SER A 586 15.06 -42.08 -6.20
N ASN A 587 15.46 -41.96 -7.46
CA ASN A 587 16.18 -40.80 -8.00
C ASN A 587 17.46 -40.46 -7.21
N ASN A 588 18.31 -41.47 -6.97
CA ASN A 588 19.64 -41.35 -6.37
C ASN A 588 20.71 -41.83 -7.38
N GLN A 589 21.93 -42.10 -6.91
CA GLN A 589 23.07 -42.54 -7.76
C GLN A 589 23.62 -43.89 -7.31
N LEU A 590 22.78 -44.76 -6.75
CA LEU A 590 23.20 -46.05 -6.18
C LEU A 590 23.66 -47.01 -7.27
N ARG A 591 24.85 -47.59 -7.10
CA ARG A 591 25.44 -48.57 -8.04
C ARG A 591 25.25 -50.02 -7.61
N SER A 592 25.13 -50.26 -6.32
CA SER A 592 24.95 -51.58 -5.70
C SER A 592 24.21 -51.46 -4.37
N LEU A 593 23.63 -52.56 -3.91
CA LEU A 593 22.93 -52.66 -2.62
C LEU A 593 23.76 -53.49 -1.63
N PRO A 594 23.92 -53.05 -0.37
CA PRO A 594 24.66 -53.80 0.65
C PRO A 594 23.87 -55.03 1.13
N PRO A 595 24.55 -56.13 1.49
CA PRO A 595 23.90 -57.33 2.06
C PRO A 595 23.03 -57.02 3.28
N ALA A 596 23.41 -56.05 4.11
CA ALA A 596 22.62 -55.65 5.28
C ALA A 596 21.20 -55.14 4.94
N LEU A 597 20.96 -54.60 3.74
CA LEU A 597 19.60 -54.19 3.32
C LEU A 597 18.62 -55.38 3.38
N PHE A 598 19.09 -56.56 3.00
CA PHE A 598 18.30 -57.78 2.95
C PHE A 598 18.10 -58.42 4.33
N SER A 599 18.64 -57.83 5.40
CA SER A 599 18.29 -58.21 6.77
C SER A 599 16.92 -57.66 7.22
N LEU A 600 16.33 -56.72 6.47
CA LEU A 600 15.07 -56.03 6.76
C LEU A 600 13.83 -56.88 6.44
N ARG A 601 13.59 -57.94 7.20
CA ARG A 601 12.52 -58.93 6.93
C ARG A 601 11.08 -58.39 6.97
N ARG A 602 10.87 -57.19 7.51
CA ARG A 602 9.54 -56.53 7.58
C ARG A 602 9.25 -55.63 6.38
N LEU A 603 10.19 -55.48 5.46
CA LEU A 603 10.05 -54.60 4.31
C LEU A 603 8.93 -55.10 3.39
N ARG A 604 7.96 -54.22 3.13
CA ARG A 604 6.82 -54.44 2.23
C ARG A 604 7.00 -53.69 0.90
N ARG A 605 7.63 -52.52 0.95
CA ARG A 605 7.81 -51.65 -0.22
C ARG A 605 9.27 -51.23 -0.32
N LEU A 606 9.90 -51.54 -1.44
CA LEU A 606 11.27 -51.14 -1.76
C LEU A 606 11.27 -50.39 -3.09
N LEU A 607 11.49 -49.08 -3.04
CA LEU A 607 11.48 -48.21 -4.21
C LEU A 607 12.91 -47.75 -4.49
N LEU A 608 13.42 -48.11 -5.66
CA LEU A 608 14.79 -47.90 -6.12
C LEU A 608 14.82 -47.32 -7.55
N ALA A 609 13.72 -46.71 -7.99
CA ALA A 609 13.58 -46.17 -9.33
C ALA A 609 14.66 -45.10 -9.63
N GLY A 610 15.12 -44.97 -10.87
CA GLY A 610 16.04 -43.91 -11.29
C GLY A 610 17.40 -43.95 -10.59
N ASN A 611 17.98 -45.14 -10.39
CA ASN A 611 19.33 -45.34 -9.85
C ASN A 611 20.27 -45.89 -10.94
N LEU A 612 21.45 -46.41 -10.55
CA LEU A 612 22.48 -46.93 -11.46
C LEU A 612 22.80 -48.41 -11.18
N LEU A 613 21.82 -49.17 -10.68
CA LEU A 613 22.00 -50.58 -10.30
C LEU A 613 22.22 -51.47 -11.53
N LYS A 614 23.24 -52.33 -11.48
CA LYS A 614 23.54 -53.31 -12.54
C LYS A 614 22.93 -54.69 -12.31
N GLU A 615 22.80 -55.06 -11.04
CA GLU A 615 22.26 -56.35 -10.63
C GLU A 615 21.46 -56.19 -9.34
N LEU A 616 20.48 -57.06 -9.15
CA LEU A 616 19.80 -57.26 -7.88
C LEU A 616 20.38 -58.53 -7.25
N PRO A 617 20.94 -58.47 -6.03
CA PRO A 617 21.62 -59.61 -5.44
C PRO A 617 20.62 -60.70 -4.96
N ALA A 618 21.05 -61.97 -4.97
CA ALA A 618 20.22 -63.13 -4.66
C ALA A 618 19.68 -63.15 -3.21
N GLU A 619 20.29 -62.35 -2.34
CA GLU A 619 19.87 -62.07 -0.98
C GLU A 619 18.45 -61.49 -0.89
N VAL A 620 17.89 -60.96 -1.99
CA VAL A 620 16.47 -60.51 -2.04
C VAL A 620 15.47 -61.57 -1.56
N LYS A 621 15.83 -62.86 -1.64
CA LYS A 621 15.04 -63.99 -1.13
C LYS A 621 14.64 -63.90 0.34
N THR A 622 15.34 -63.09 1.14
CA THR A 622 15.04 -62.91 2.57
C THR A 622 13.84 -61.98 2.80
N LEU A 623 13.45 -61.17 1.81
CA LEU A 623 12.37 -60.19 1.89
C LEU A 623 11.02 -60.82 1.53
N GLN A 624 10.58 -61.79 2.33
CA GLN A 624 9.38 -62.59 2.05
C GLN A 624 8.06 -61.80 2.12
N LEU A 625 8.04 -60.67 2.84
CA LEU A 625 6.87 -59.80 2.99
C LEU A 625 6.80 -58.68 1.93
N LEU A 626 7.72 -58.68 0.97
CA LEU A 626 7.80 -57.64 -0.06
C LEU A 626 6.58 -57.72 -0.99
N THR A 627 5.79 -56.65 -1.02
CA THR A 627 4.59 -56.51 -1.85
C THR A 627 4.81 -55.65 -3.09
N GLU A 628 5.73 -54.68 -3.01
CA GLU A 628 6.02 -53.74 -4.09
C GLU A 628 7.53 -53.56 -4.22
N LEU A 629 8.05 -53.75 -5.43
CA LEU A 629 9.44 -53.54 -5.79
C LEU A 629 9.49 -52.69 -7.06
N ASP A 630 10.03 -51.48 -6.94
CA ASP A 630 10.30 -50.61 -8.08
C ASP A 630 11.81 -50.50 -8.32
N LEU A 631 12.24 -50.99 -9.48
CA LEU A 631 13.61 -50.97 -9.98
C LEU A 631 13.68 -50.25 -11.34
N SER A 632 12.66 -49.48 -11.71
CA SER A 632 12.60 -48.82 -13.01
C SER A 632 13.73 -47.81 -13.21
N GLY A 633 14.13 -47.58 -14.47
CA GLY A 633 15.17 -46.59 -14.79
C GLY A 633 16.54 -46.90 -14.16
N ASN A 634 16.90 -48.19 -14.07
CA ASN A 634 18.22 -48.66 -13.64
C ASN A 634 19.00 -49.21 -14.85
N ARG A 635 20.04 -50.02 -14.60
CA ARG A 635 20.88 -50.66 -15.63
C ARG A 635 20.93 -52.18 -15.44
N LEU A 636 19.81 -52.77 -15.00
CA LEU A 636 19.74 -54.19 -14.71
C LEU A 636 19.81 -55.01 -16.00
N GLU A 637 20.74 -55.96 -16.06
CA GLU A 637 20.90 -56.90 -17.19
C GLU A 637 20.13 -58.20 -16.97
N SER A 638 19.94 -58.61 -15.71
CA SER A 638 19.18 -59.80 -15.32
C SER A 638 18.53 -59.63 -13.95
N LEU A 639 17.56 -60.49 -13.64
CA LEU A 639 16.95 -60.61 -12.31
C LEU A 639 17.32 -61.97 -11.71
N PRO A 640 17.55 -62.08 -10.39
CA PRO A 640 17.81 -63.36 -9.75
C PRO A 640 16.54 -64.21 -9.71
N SER A 641 16.65 -65.51 -10.01
CA SER A 641 15.53 -66.48 -9.92
C SER A 641 14.93 -66.54 -8.51
N GLU A 642 15.74 -66.22 -7.51
CA GLU A 642 15.41 -66.20 -6.11
C GLU A 642 14.31 -65.19 -5.77
N LEU A 643 14.22 -64.06 -6.51
CA LEU A 643 13.18 -63.05 -6.36
C LEU A 643 11.79 -63.68 -6.47
N PHE A 644 11.57 -64.47 -7.52
CA PHE A 644 10.28 -65.06 -7.81
C PHE A 644 9.98 -66.29 -6.94
N SER A 645 11.01 -67.07 -6.59
CA SER A 645 10.86 -68.28 -5.78
C SER A 645 10.52 -67.99 -4.30
N SER A 646 10.93 -66.83 -3.77
CA SER A 646 10.92 -66.56 -2.32
C SER A 646 10.08 -65.34 -1.91
N CYS A 647 9.92 -64.33 -2.77
CA CYS A 647 9.05 -63.17 -2.50
C CYS A 647 7.61 -63.45 -2.93
N VAL A 648 6.95 -64.40 -2.26
CA VAL A 648 5.62 -64.91 -2.64
C VAL A 648 4.52 -63.84 -2.55
N GLU A 649 4.67 -62.87 -1.66
CA GLU A 649 3.71 -61.77 -1.45
C GLU A 649 3.83 -60.62 -2.47
N LEU A 650 4.74 -60.73 -3.45
CA LEU A 650 4.99 -59.66 -4.42
C LEU A 650 3.78 -59.47 -5.33
N ARG A 651 3.25 -58.24 -5.34
CA ARG A 651 2.07 -57.84 -6.14
C ARG A 651 2.46 -56.93 -7.29
N ILE A 652 3.37 -55.99 -7.04
CA ILE A 652 3.80 -55.00 -8.02
C ILE A 652 5.31 -55.12 -8.22
N LEU A 653 5.71 -55.42 -9.45
CA LEU A 653 7.10 -55.40 -9.87
C LEU A 653 7.24 -54.44 -11.05
N ASN A 654 7.98 -53.35 -10.84
CA ASN A 654 8.32 -52.41 -11.90
C ASN A 654 9.81 -52.53 -12.23
N VAL A 655 10.12 -52.99 -13.44
CA VAL A 655 11.50 -53.09 -13.95
C VAL A 655 11.62 -52.40 -15.31
N ALA A 656 10.72 -51.46 -15.60
CA ALA A 656 10.73 -50.71 -16.85
C ALA A 656 12.02 -49.88 -17.01
N HIS A 657 12.41 -49.57 -18.26
CA HIS A 657 13.62 -48.78 -18.56
C HIS A 657 14.89 -49.39 -17.94
N ASN A 658 15.14 -50.67 -18.19
CA ASN A 658 16.35 -51.39 -17.82
C ASN A 658 16.99 -52.03 -19.09
N SER A 659 17.94 -52.93 -18.91
CA SER A 659 18.63 -53.63 -20.02
C SER A 659 18.45 -55.14 -19.92
N LEU A 660 17.28 -55.60 -19.44
CA LEU A 660 16.99 -57.02 -19.27
C LEU A 660 16.94 -57.72 -20.65
N SER A 661 17.73 -58.78 -20.82
CA SER A 661 17.73 -59.62 -22.03
C SER A 661 16.71 -60.76 -21.95
N SER A 662 16.46 -61.27 -20.74
CA SER A 662 15.48 -62.32 -20.48
C SER A 662 14.97 -62.22 -19.04
N LEU A 663 13.84 -62.86 -18.78
CA LEU A 663 13.34 -63.08 -17.42
C LEU A 663 13.82 -64.43 -16.90
N PRO A 664 14.24 -64.54 -15.63
CA PRO A 664 14.64 -65.81 -15.06
C PRO A 664 13.43 -66.76 -14.93
N GLY A 665 13.71 -68.07 -14.96
CA GLY A 665 12.69 -69.09 -14.68
C GLY A 665 12.19 -69.03 -13.23
N GLY A 666 10.97 -69.51 -13.00
CA GLY A 666 10.33 -69.53 -11.68
C GLY A 666 9.37 -68.37 -11.42
N ILE A 667 9.10 -67.51 -12.41
CA ILE A 667 8.11 -66.42 -12.29
C ILE A 667 6.69 -66.92 -11.99
N ALA A 668 6.37 -68.15 -12.41
CA ALA A 668 5.12 -68.83 -12.06
C ALA A 668 4.91 -69.00 -10.54
N ALA A 669 5.99 -68.99 -9.74
CA ALA A 669 5.90 -69.10 -8.28
C ALA A 669 5.33 -67.82 -7.62
N SER A 670 5.38 -66.66 -8.29
CA SER A 670 4.81 -65.40 -7.80
C SER A 670 3.31 -65.30 -8.11
N GLY A 671 2.52 -66.16 -7.46
CA GLY A 671 1.06 -66.28 -7.71
C GLY A 671 0.24 -65.02 -7.38
N HIS A 672 0.76 -64.12 -6.53
CA HIS A 672 0.10 -62.88 -6.12
C HIS A 672 0.47 -61.65 -6.98
N LEU A 673 1.33 -61.83 -7.99
CA LEU A 673 1.78 -60.75 -8.86
C LEU A 673 0.62 -60.24 -9.72
N SER A 674 0.18 -59.00 -9.48
CA SER A 674 -0.93 -58.37 -10.18
C SER A 674 -0.49 -57.34 -11.21
N ARG A 675 0.70 -56.74 -11.03
CA ARG A 675 1.26 -55.77 -11.96
C ARG A 675 2.75 -56.03 -12.20
N LEU A 676 3.10 -56.15 -13.48
CA LEU A 676 4.47 -56.38 -13.94
C LEU A 676 4.77 -55.43 -15.11
N ASP A 677 5.64 -54.45 -14.88
CA ASP A 677 6.08 -53.51 -15.92
C ASP A 677 7.48 -53.84 -16.41
N LEU A 678 7.57 -54.18 -17.69
CA LEU A 678 8.76 -54.64 -18.41
C LEU A 678 9.10 -53.74 -19.59
N ARG A 679 8.37 -52.63 -19.80
CA ARG A 679 8.56 -51.75 -20.95
C ARG A 679 9.98 -51.21 -21.02
N SER A 680 10.44 -50.92 -22.23
CA SER A 680 11.78 -50.38 -22.48
C SER A 680 12.91 -51.23 -21.88
N ASN A 681 12.87 -52.53 -22.16
CA ASN A 681 13.96 -53.49 -21.93
C ASN A 681 14.44 -54.09 -23.26
N SER A 682 15.43 -54.99 -23.23
CA SER A 682 15.96 -55.70 -24.41
C SER A 682 15.48 -57.15 -24.49
N LEU A 683 14.23 -57.40 -24.09
CA LEU A 683 13.64 -58.75 -24.05
C LEU A 683 13.28 -59.21 -25.46
N GLU A 684 13.82 -60.36 -25.89
CA GLU A 684 13.45 -60.99 -27.17
C GLU A 684 12.20 -61.85 -27.07
N GLU A 685 12.02 -62.55 -25.94
CA GLU A 685 10.88 -63.42 -25.66
C GLU A 685 10.47 -63.36 -24.18
N LEU A 686 9.22 -63.79 -23.92
CA LEU A 686 8.67 -63.89 -22.57
C LEU A 686 8.48 -65.37 -22.21
N PRO A 687 8.84 -65.80 -20.98
CA PRO A 687 8.69 -67.18 -20.56
C PRO A 687 7.21 -67.58 -20.53
N ALA A 688 6.88 -68.75 -21.09
CA ALA A 688 5.53 -69.31 -21.07
C ALA A 688 4.94 -69.46 -19.65
N GLU A 689 5.82 -69.58 -18.64
CA GLU A 689 5.51 -69.62 -17.21
C GLU A 689 4.72 -68.41 -16.71
N LEU A 690 4.81 -67.23 -17.36
CA LEU A 690 4.00 -66.05 -17.04
C LEU A 690 2.48 -66.33 -17.16
N GLY A 691 2.08 -67.29 -17.98
CA GLY A 691 0.68 -67.71 -18.12
C GLY A 691 0.16 -68.44 -16.88
N CYS A 692 1.05 -68.97 -16.05
CA CYS A 692 0.72 -69.66 -14.81
C CYS A 692 0.55 -68.71 -13.61
N CYS A 693 0.94 -67.44 -13.72
CA CYS A 693 0.70 -66.43 -12.68
C CYS A 693 -0.81 -66.14 -12.59
N SER A 694 -1.50 -66.65 -11.57
CA SER A 694 -2.95 -66.50 -11.42
C SER A 694 -3.39 -65.09 -11.03
N GLY A 695 -2.54 -64.33 -10.34
CA GLY A 695 -2.80 -62.94 -9.94
C GLY A 695 -2.66 -61.91 -11.06
N LEU A 696 -2.00 -62.27 -12.17
CA LEU A 696 -1.74 -61.35 -13.28
C LEU A 696 -2.96 -61.36 -14.21
N HIS A 697 -3.84 -60.37 -14.08
CA HIS A 697 -5.08 -60.21 -14.86
C HIS A 697 -5.37 -58.70 -15.10
N GLY A 698 -6.20 -58.34 -16.09
CA GLY A 698 -6.70 -56.96 -16.25
C GLY A 698 -5.67 -55.91 -16.68
N GLY A 699 -4.88 -56.18 -17.73
CA GLY A 699 -3.86 -55.22 -18.22
C GLY A 699 -2.67 -54.99 -17.26
N GLY A 700 -2.51 -55.86 -16.26
CA GLY A 700 -1.41 -55.78 -15.28
C GLY A 700 -0.02 -56.09 -15.85
N LEU A 701 0.08 -56.80 -16.97
CA LEU A 701 1.32 -56.99 -17.71
C LEU A 701 1.54 -55.79 -18.65
N LEU A 702 2.61 -55.04 -18.46
CA LEU A 702 2.98 -53.92 -19.32
C LEU A 702 4.28 -54.28 -20.03
N VAL A 703 4.20 -54.58 -21.33
CA VAL A 703 5.34 -54.85 -22.22
C VAL A 703 5.21 -53.97 -23.48
N GLU A 704 6.25 -53.98 -24.32
CA GLU A 704 6.20 -53.30 -25.62
C GLU A 704 5.14 -53.92 -26.54
N GLU A 705 4.48 -53.10 -27.37
CA GLU A 705 3.39 -53.55 -28.27
C GLU A 705 3.83 -54.68 -29.21
N TRP A 706 5.07 -54.66 -29.69
CA TRP A 706 5.60 -55.70 -30.57
C TRP A 706 5.80 -57.04 -29.87
N LEU A 707 6.13 -57.02 -28.56
CA LEU A 707 6.33 -58.23 -27.75
C LEU A 707 5.00 -58.86 -27.35
N PHE A 708 3.92 -58.06 -27.26
CA PHE A 708 2.54 -58.55 -27.13
C PHE A 708 2.11 -59.40 -28.35
N LEU A 709 2.53 -59.01 -29.55
CA LEU A 709 2.17 -59.70 -30.80
C LEU A 709 2.91 -61.04 -30.97
N SER A 710 4.04 -61.23 -30.29
CA SER A 710 4.83 -62.46 -30.28
C SER A 710 4.55 -63.37 -29.08
N LEU A 711 3.50 -63.08 -28.30
CA LEU A 711 3.16 -63.88 -27.11
C LEU A 711 2.76 -65.32 -27.48
N PRO A 712 3.28 -66.34 -26.76
CA PRO A 712 2.78 -67.71 -26.83
C PRO A 712 1.25 -67.78 -26.63
N PRO A 713 0.54 -68.75 -27.24
CA PRO A 713 -0.93 -68.87 -27.13
C PRO A 713 -1.44 -69.02 -25.69
N GLN A 714 -0.60 -69.48 -24.75
CA GLN A 714 -0.92 -69.57 -23.32
C GLN A 714 -1.02 -68.20 -22.62
N LEU A 715 -0.45 -67.15 -23.23
CA LEU A 715 -0.47 -65.76 -22.75
C LEU A 715 -1.51 -64.89 -23.47
N ALA A 716 -2.26 -65.47 -24.43
CA ALA A 716 -3.26 -64.76 -25.22
C ALA A 716 -4.44 -64.18 -24.42
N ARG A 717 -4.65 -64.63 -23.17
CA ARG A 717 -5.65 -64.05 -22.24
C ARG A 717 -5.41 -62.55 -21.97
N PHE A 718 -4.16 -62.09 -22.09
CA PHE A 718 -3.80 -60.69 -21.87
C PHE A 718 -4.20 -59.78 -23.05
N ASN A 719 -4.49 -60.33 -24.24
CA ASN A 719 -4.89 -59.56 -25.43
C ASN A 719 -6.32 -58.98 -25.38
N GLN A 720 -7.22 -59.54 -24.56
CA GLN A 720 -8.65 -59.18 -24.62
C GLN A 720 -9.06 -58.01 -23.71
N GLU A 721 -8.24 -57.63 -22.71
CA GLU A 721 -8.64 -56.66 -21.67
C GLU A 721 -8.01 -55.26 -21.81
N GLN A 722 -7.04 -55.09 -22.71
CA GLN A 722 -6.43 -53.78 -22.96
C GLN A 722 -7.32 -52.89 -23.86
N ALA A 723 -8.24 -53.49 -24.62
CA ALA A 723 -9.21 -52.79 -25.47
C ALA A 723 -10.35 -52.08 -24.68
N SER A 724 -10.44 -52.28 -23.36
CA SER A 724 -11.52 -51.71 -22.52
C SER A 724 -11.04 -50.77 -21.40
N SER A 725 -9.73 -50.48 -21.30
CA SER A 725 -9.15 -49.69 -20.22
C SER A 725 -8.49 -48.38 -20.67
N ASP A 726 -9.09 -47.71 -21.68
CA ASP A 726 -8.92 -46.27 -21.91
C ASP A 726 -9.61 -45.47 -20.78
N HIS A 727 -9.05 -45.54 -19.57
CA HIS A 727 -9.29 -44.57 -18.52
C HIS A 727 -7.93 -44.07 -17.99
N PRO A 728 -7.70 -42.74 -17.97
CA PRO A 728 -6.42 -42.19 -17.54
C PRO A 728 -6.34 -42.29 -16.02
N VAL A 729 -5.72 -43.35 -15.51
CA VAL A 729 -5.34 -43.41 -14.10
C VAL A 729 -3.98 -42.73 -13.97
N ILE A 730 -4.02 -41.61 -13.26
CA ILE A 730 -2.96 -40.62 -13.05
C ILE A 730 -1.68 -41.29 -12.52
N PHE A 731 -0.71 -41.51 -13.42
CA PHE A 731 0.72 -41.47 -13.11
C PHE A 731 1.30 -40.26 -13.85
N HIS A 732 1.16 -39.08 -13.26
CA HIS A 732 1.92 -37.90 -13.65
C HIS A 732 2.53 -37.28 -12.41
N LEU A 733 3.78 -36.81 -12.58
CA LEU A 733 4.76 -36.26 -11.63
C LEU A 733 5.67 -37.36 -11.05
N PHE A 734 6.92 -37.56 -11.46
CA PHE A 734 7.96 -36.61 -11.86
C PHE A 734 8.98 -37.26 -12.82
N VAL A 735 9.02 -36.81 -14.07
CA VAL A 735 10.24 -36.79 -14.91
C VAL A 735 10.14 -35.50 -15.73
N TYR A 736 11.22 -34.71 -15.74
CA TYR A 736 11.36 -33.30 -16.16
C TYR A 736 11.14 -32.26 -15.05
N ILE A 737 12.18 -32.07 -14.22
CA ILE A 737 12.92 -30.80 -14.09
C ILE A 737 14.42 -31.14 -14.11
#